data_AF-A0A2V6CG29-F1
#
_entry.id   AF-A0A2V6CG29-F1
#
_cell.length_a   1.000
_cell.length_b   1.000
_cell.length_c   1.000
_cell.angle_alpha   90.00
_cell.angle_beta   90.00
_cell.angle_gamma   90.00
#
_symmetry.space_group_name_H-M   'P 1'
#
loop_
_entity.id
_entity.type
_entity.pdbx_description
1 polymer ?
#
loop_
_entity_poly.entity_id
_entity_poly.type
_entity_poly.pdbx_seq_one_letter_code
_entity_poly.pdbx_strand_id
1 'polypeptide(L)'
;MRKLRLTREGVDAIIGAARLRSFIILSPVSDIWIKFYQPAGQGPAAGMIERIKNALAEVPRATASTVHYLYLARIPFLGSVTLFALPLLAITVGRPLVLAAYDLASSGEAFFVGIAYGLAGGSIYFTAHVITNLCSNRFRLEIDRVVQSRIDKAWASAILLALLINILVGTCASKPVLSYSGAIAAAMIGGMLVAFAGTFAAEAISSSFPKNPVYRNLVWFGIKIGLRKQKGYLRPISAGVETNDPANWKYEEGHVRAASYTFIVIVAYCIITGKQIAPLVALMLLLSLWVLVLAGVTFFWDRYRLPLLVILVAYFWFAGFSIKADHYYRVWTRPSLDRELTPGEIVGRAVQQHRPVVVVAAGGGGIQSAAWTTSVLDQLGKRLKADSGGAYDLPHSIRLISGVSGGSVGGMFYAECFNESEPDFSHSFQAASSSALGPTIRGLLRQDLWRALMPFLVTDICNDRGRVLERQWCKSFDNKFKPNAKLADATLSAWGADAGSLQRPALIFNSTIVETGQRLAISTVPIRHALIGETEFTEQYCAELAVSTAARLSATFPFVTPTGRPIMLNTSISACRVVSPPPCGGGDQHLVDGGYYENSGLVGAIEWIDDALTDLTNPVKNPKQYPVPRDVLLLAIDAFERPTDPEDPCQLRQTAPAAESSEVAHGVIYNLASPLHAVMNVRGTGQRSFARRLLRMFQARWALQHVNIRDVKIFFEVEDPANREEHVQAGRQTKALAGKQPASRFYIGVDPGKEPLSWHLRPSEIDELKKQWVGFDAASENCPDNYGAILDFFKAESAEQ
;
A
#
# COMPACT_ATOMS: atom_id res chain seq x y z
N MET A 1 14.28 -23.01 38.09
CA MET A 1 15.75 -22.95 37.88
C MET A 1 16.23 -24.27 37.26
N ARG A 2 16.79 -24.24 36.04
CA ARG A 2 17.68 -25.28 35.49
C ARG A 2 18.81 -24.54 34.74
N LYS A 3 20.07 -24.88 35.02
CA LYS A 3 21.23 -24.24 34.38
C LYS A 3 21.45 -24.86 32.99
N LEU A 4 21.30 -24.06 31.94
CA LEU A 4 21.83 -24.42 30.61
C LEU A 4 23.36 -24.26 30.63
N ARG A 5 24.09 -25.36 30.47
CA ARG A 5 25.50 -25.33 30.08
C ARG A 5 25.55 -25.29 28.55
N LEU A 6 26.06 -24.19 27.99
CA LEU A 6 26.49 -24.16 26.60
C LEU A 6 27.76 -25.02 26.46
N THR A 7 27.73 -25.99 25.55
CA THR A 7 28.90 -26.79 25.19
C THR A 7 29.82 -26.01 24.24
N ARG A 8 31.12 -26.35 24.26
CA ARG A 8 32.19 -25.62 23.58
C ARG A 8 31.96 -25.54 22.05
N GLU A 9 31.46 -26.63 21.47
CA GLU A 9 31.12 -26.77 20.04
C GLU A 9 30.08 -25.74 19.56
N GLY A 10 29.13 -25.34 20.41
CA GLY A 10 28.15 -24.31 20.07
C GLY A 10 28.73 -22.91 19.95
N VAL A 11 29.89 -22.65 20.58
CA VAL A 11 30.62 -21.37 20.45
C VAL A 11 31.49 -21.39 19.19
N ASP A 12 32.14 -22.52 18.91
CA ASP A 12 33.00 -22.67 17.73
C ASP A 12 32.20 -22.63 16.40
N ALA A 13 30.96 -23.14 16.39
CA ALA A 13 30.05 -23.00 15.25
C ALA A 13 29.70 -21.53 14.93
N ILE A 14 29.48 -20.70 15.95
CA ILE A 14 29.19 -19.26 15.80
C ILE A 14 30.43 -18.50 15.30
N ILE A 15 31.63 -18.90 15.74
CA ILE A 15 32.90 -18.33 15.27
C ILE A 15 33.22 -18.77 13.82
N GLY A 16 32.85 -19.99 13.43
CA GLY A 16 32.99 -20.50 12.07
C GLY A 16 32.16 -19.72 11.04
N ALA A 17 30.90 -19.43 11.35
CA ALA A 17 30.00 -18.67 10.47
C ALA A 17 30.52 -17.24 10.16
N ALA A 18 31.32 -16.65 11.05
CA ALA A 18 31.89 -15.32 10.87
C ALA A 18 33.10 -15.25 9.90
N ARG A 19 33.56 -16.39 9.34
CA ARG A 19 34.81 -16.46 8.54
C ARG A 19 34.67 -16.57 7.02
N LEU A 20 33.48 -16.82 6.45
CA LEU A 20 33.31 -16.73 4.99
C LEU A 20 33.03 -15.30 4.54
N ARG A 21 34.09 -14.57 4.22
CA ARG A 21 34.04 -13.38 3.36
C ARG A 21 34.56 -13.72 1.97
N SER A 22 33.84 -13.28 0.94
CA SER A 22 34.39 -12.97 -0.39
C SER A 22 33.48 -11.94 -1.06
N PHE A 23 34.08 -11.00 -1.81
CA PHE A 23 33.42 -9.87 -2.49
C PHE A 23 32.74 -8.78 -1.63
N ILE A 24 33.55 -7.98 -0.92
CA ILE A 24 33.37 -6.51 -0.90
C ILE A 24 34.75 -5.85 -1.06
N ILE A 25 34.84 -4.93 -2.02
CA ILE A 25 36.02 -4.11 -2.31
C ILE A 25 36.23 -3.11 -1.15
N LEU A 26 37.42 -3.07 -0.56
CA LEU A 26 37.77 -2.15 0.53
C LEU A 26 39.08 -1.42 0.26
N SER A 27 39.00 -0.09 0.27
CA SER A 27 40.12 0.86 0.32
C SER A 27 39.60 2.21 0.85
N PRO A 28 40.32 2.96 1.69
CA PRO A 28 41.34 2.55 2.64
C PRO A 28 41.03 3.07 4.06
N VAL A 29 40.66 2.16 4.98
CA VAL A 29 40.46 2.49 6.43
C VAL A 29 41.35 1.63 7.33
N SER A 30 42.12 0.69 6.76
CA SER A 30 42.99 -0.26 7.47
C SER A 30 44.24 0.37 8.08
N ASP A 31 44.84 1.37 7.42
CA ASP A 31 46.22 1.76 7.70
C ASP A 31 46.39 2.68 8.91
N ILE A 32 45.27 3.14 9.50
CA ILE A 32 45.26 3.96 10.72
C ILE A 32 45.37 3.09 12.00
N TRP A 33 45.13 1.77 11.91
CA TRP A 33 45.00 0.90 13.08
C TRP A 33 46.24 0.06 13.48
N ILE A 34 47.34 0.10 12.71
CA ILE A 34 48.53 -0.75 12.96
C ILE A 34 49.80 0.09 13.24
N LYS A 35 49.68 1.17 14.03
CA LYS A 35 50.83 1.96 14.52
C LYS A 35 50.81 2.35 16.01
N PHE A 36 49.96 1.72 16.82
CA PHE A 36 49.84 1.99 18.26
C PHE A 36 49.98 0.73 19.14
N TYR A 37 51.08 -0.01 18.98
CA TYR A 37 51.45 -1.08 19.91
C TYR A 37 52.97 -1.13 20.18
N GLN A 38 53.39 -0.43 21.24
CA GLN A 38 54.59 -0.75 22.01
C GLN A 38 54.30 -0.56 23.51
N PRO A 39 54.94 -1.32 24.41
CA PRO A 39 54.43 -1.50 25.77
C PRO A 39 55.09 -0.56 26.80
N ALA A 40 54.29 0.32 27.42
CA ALA A 40 54.65 0.94 28.70
C ALA A 40 53.40 1.48 29.44
N GLY A 41 53.25 1.07 30.71
CA GLY A 41 52.57 1.79 31.79
C GLY A 41 51.20 2.47 31.57
N GLN A 42 50.17 1.93 32.25
CA GLN A 42 48.83 2.51 32.45
C GLN A 42 47.86 2.43 31.23
N GLY A 43 46.58 2.14 31.52
CA GLY A 43 45.66 1.55 30.54
C GLY A 43 45.05 2.51 29.50
N PRO A 44 44.97 2.12 28.20
CA PRO A 44 44.61 3.02 27.10
C PRO A 44 43.16 3.50 27.10
N ALA A 45 42.22 2.73 27.66
CA ALA A 45 40.79 3.10 27.68
C ALA A 45 40.50 4.32 28.57
N ALA A 46 41.22 4.46 29.70
CA ALA A 46 41.06 5.60 30.60
C ALA A 46 41.58 6.89 29.94
N GLY A 47 42.80 6.86 29.40
CA GLY A 47 43.43 8.00 28.73
C GLY A 47 42.67 8.46 27.47
N MET A 48 42.03 7.56 26.73
CA MET A 48 41.19 7.95 25.59
C MET A 48 39.90 8.66 26.04
N ILE A 49 39.22 8.15 27.06
CA ILE A 49 38.02 8.78 27.63
C ILE A 49 38.37 10.14 28.27
N GLU A 50 39.54 10.26 28.89
CA GLU A 50 40.02 11.50 29.48
C GLU A 50 40.46 12.53 28.43
N ARG A 51 41.13 12.11 27.35
CA ARG A 51 41.39 12.98 26.19
C ARG A 51 40.11 13.43 25.49
N ILE A 52 39.09 12.58 25.39
CA ILE A 52 37.76 12.97 24.88
C ILE A 52 37.09 13.97 25.84
N LYS A 53 37.15 13.76 27.16
CA LYS A 53 36.65 14.73 28.15
C LYS A 53 37.36 16.08 28.04
N ASN A 54 38.68 16.10 27.90
CA ASN A 54 39.49 17.32 27.87
C ASN A 54 39.34 18.06 26.53
N ALA A 55 39.32 17.34 25.40
CA ALA A 55 38.97 17.92 24.10
C ALA A 55 37.53 18.46 24.05
N LEU A 56 36.62 17.93 24.88
CA LEU A 56 35.28 18.48 25.09
C LEU A 56 35.21 19.55 26.19
N ALA A 57 36.28 19.82 26.94
CA ALA A 57 36.29 20.75 28.06
C ALA A 57 36.55 22.20 27.61
N GLU A 58 37.54 22.41 26.74
CA GLU A 58 38.20 23.73 26.54
C GLU A 58 37.94 24.41 25.17
N VAL A 59 36.90 24.02 24.43
CA VAL A 59 36.48 24.79 23.24
C VAL A 59 35.71 26.07 23.67
N PRO A 60 36.10 27.27 23.20
CA PRO A 60 35.37 28.52 23.45
C PRO A 60 33.91 28.48 23.01
N ARG A 61 33.07 29.38 23.54
CA ARG A 61 31.73 29.59 23.00
C ARG A 61 31.85 30.18 21.60
N ALA A 62 31.39 29.43 20.59
CA ALA A 62 31.36 29.92 19.23
C ALA A 62 30.03 30.66 18.97
N THR A 63 30.09 31.74 18.19
CA THR A 63 28.90 32.39 17.64
C THR A 63 28.24 31.45 16.64
N ALA A 64 26.97 31.12 16.88
CA ALA A 64 26.26 30.16 16.04
C ALA A 64 25.91 30.79 14.68
N SER A 65 26.46 30.27 13.59
CA SER A 65 25.94 30.60 12.26
C SER A 65 24.56 29.95 12.04
N THR A 66 23.76 30.53 11.14
CA THR A 66 22.42 30.00 10.78
C THR A 66 22.46 28.52 10.38
N VAL A 67 23.57 28.06 9.78
CA VAL A 67 23.78 26.64 9.40
C VAL A 67 23.85 25.73 10.63
N HIS A 68 24.53 26.15 11.71
CA HIS A 68 24.57 25.38 12.96
C HIS A 68 23.18 25.28 13.59
N TYR A 69 22.40 26.36 13.56
CA TYR A 69 21.03 26.35 14.04
C TYR A 69 20.14 25.40 13.22
N LEU A 70 20.17 25.51 11.89
CA LEU A 70 19.40 24.63 10.99
C LEU A 70 19.77 23.15 11.15
N TYR A 71 21.05 22.83 11.41
CA TYR A 71 21.47 21.47 11.72
C TYR A 71 20.84 20.96 13.03
N LEU A 72 20.86 21.75 14.11
CA LEU A 72 20.25 21.35 15.39
C LEU A 72 18.73 21.25 15.28
N ALA A 73 18.10 22.19 14.56
CA ALA A 73 16.66 22.23 14.29
C ALA A 73 16.21 21.36 13.10
N ARG A 74 17.06 20.46 12.58
CA ARG A 74 16.78 19.67 11.37
C ARG A 74 15.50 18.82 11.46
N ILE A 75 15.13 18.34 12.65
CA ILE A 75 13.91 17.54 12.85
C ILE A 75 12.64 18.40 12.71
N PRO A 76 12.44 19.50 13.46
CA PRO A 76 11.32 20.40 13.20
C PRO A 76 11.37 21.01 11.78
N PHE A 77 12.55 21.20 11.19
CA PHE A 77 12.68 21.65 9.80
C PHE A 77 12.12 20.63 8.80
N LEU A 78 12.52 19.37 8.88
CA LEU A 78 11.93 18.29 8.07
C LEU A 78 10.43 18.14 8.31
N GLY A 79 9.98 18.33 9.56
CA GLY A 79 8.55 18.38 9.90
C GLY A 79 7.79 19.50 9.18
N SER A 80 8.34 20.73 9.18
CA SER A 80 7.76 21.87 8.45
C SER A 80 7.79 21.68 6.94
N VAL A 81 8.91 21.19 6.39
CA VAL A 81 9.02 20.83 4.97
C VAL A 81 7.95 19.78 4.59
N THR A 82 7.65 18.83 5.47
CA THR A 82 6.59 17.83 5.24
C THR A 82 5.21 18.49 5.17
N LEU A 83 4.90 19.46 6.04
CA LEU A 83 3.64 20.23 5.98
C LEU A 83 3.48 21.03 4.68
N PHE A 84 4.57 21.54 4.09
CA PHE A 84 4.53 22.21 2.78
C PHE A 84 4.53 21.23 1.60
N ALA A 85 5.26 20.13 1.70
CA ALA A 85 5.42 19.16 0.62
C ALA A 85 4.13 18.34 0.37
N LEU A 86 3.41 17.94 1.42
CA LEU A 86 2.18 17.15 1.28
C LEU A 86 1.09 17.78 0.40
N PRO A 87 0.69 19.06 0.58
CA PRO A 87 -0.31 19.68 -0.29
C PRO A 87 0.22 19.87 -1.73
N LEU A 88 1.52 20.15 -1.90
CA LEU A 88 2.15 20.23 -3.23
C LEU A 88 2.16 18.87 -3.93
N LEU A 89 2.48 17.79 -3.21
CA LEU A 89 2.43 16.42 -3.73
C LEU A 89 1.01 16.01 -4.11
N ALA A 90 0.00 16.39 -3.32
CA ALA A 90 -1.40 16.11 -3.61
C ALA A 90 -1.91 16.73 -4.93
N ILE A 91 -1.35 17.87 -5.34
CA ILE A 91 -1.74 18.57 -6.59
C ILE A 91 -0.80 18.27 -7.79
N THR A 92 0.42 17.78 -7.54
CA THR A 92 1.42 17.47 -8.59
C THR A 92 1.61 15.95 -8.77
N VAL A 93 2.84 15.44 -8.62
CA VAL A 93 3.26 14.07 -8.97
C VAL A 93 2.76 13.04 -7.95
N GLY A 94 2.56 13.43 -6.69
CA GLY A 94 2.07 12.55 -5.63
C GLY A 94 0.56 12.37 -5.61
N ARG A 95 -0.18 12.96 -6.57
CA ARG A 95 -1.65 12.97 -6.59
C ARG A 95 -2.31 11.58 -6.44
N PRO A 96 -1.88 10.51 -7.15
CA PRO A 96 -2.51 9.18 -7.05
C PRO A 96 -2.39 8.55 -5.64
N LEU A 97 -1.42 9.01 -4.85
CA LEU A 97 -1.10 8.49 -3.51
C LEU A 97 -1.67 9.37 -2.39
N VAL A 98 -1.57 10.69 -2.55
CA VAL A 98 -1.79 11.67 -1.47
C VAL A 98 -3.15 12.36 -1.56
N LEU A 99 -3.72 12.58 -2.75
CA LEU A 99 -4.98 13.33 -2.88
C LEU A 99 -6.15 12.66 -2.14
N ALA A 100 -6.19 11.32 -2.10
CA ALA A 100 -7.18 10.56 -1.33
C ALA A 100 -7.16 10.84 0.18
N ALA A 101 -6.05 11.33 0.73
CA ALA A 101 -5.98 11.74 2.13
C ALA A 101 -6.68 13.10 2.38
N TYR A 102 -6.80 13.93 1.35
CA TYR A 102 -7.41 15.26 1.40
C TYR A 102 -8.89 15.28 0.97
N ASP A 103 -9.45 14.17 0.47
CA ASP A 103 -10.90 14.05 0.24
C ASP A 103 -11.60 13.71 1.57
N LEU A 104 -12.30 14.68 2.14
CA LEU A 104 -12.92 14.61 3.46
C LEU A 104 -14.43 14.41 3.30
N ALA A 105 -14.94 13.28 3.77
CA ALA A 105 -16.33 12.86 3.57
C ALA A 105 -17.32 13.53 4.54
N SER A 106 -16.83 14.27 5.55
CA SER A 106 -17.66 15.03 6.47
C SER A 106 -16.93 16.18 7.17
N SER A 107 -17.71 17.16 7.67
CA SER A 107 -17.22 18.19 8.59
C SER A 107 -16.67 17.60 9.90
N GLY A 108 -17.15 16.43 10.34
CA GLY A 108 -16.60 15.72 11.50
C GLY A 108 -15.16 15.24 11.26
N GLU A 109 -14.87 14.68 10.09
CA GLU A 109 -13.50 14.33 9.71
C GLU A 109 -12.62 15.56 9.57
N ALA A 110 -13.12 16.62 8.92
CA ALA A 110 -12.43 17.89 8.77
C ALA A 110 -12.05 18.52 10.13
N PHE A 111 -12.90 18.40 11.15
CA PHE A 111 -12.60 18.83 12.51
C PHE A 111 -11.44 18.06 13.14
N PHE A 112 -11.40 16.72 13.02
CA PHE A 112 -10.27 15.93 13.52
C PHE A 112 -8.98 16.19 12.74
N VAL A 113 -9.08 16.48 11.43
CA VAL A 113 -7.95 16.93 10.60
C VAL A 113 -7.39 18.26 11.11
N GLY A 114 -8.27 19.22 11.44
CA GLY A 114 -7.90 20.48 12.08
C GLY A 114 -7.12 20.29 13.38
N ILE A 115 -7.60 19.41 14.27
CA ILE A 115 -6.91 19.07 15.53
C ILE A 115 -5.51 18.51 15.23
N ALA A 116 -5.41 17.52 14.34
CA ALA A 116 -4.15 16.85 14.05
C ALA A 116 -3.12 17.80 13.42
N TYR A 117 -3.55 18.71 12.55
CA TYR A 117 -2.72 19.77 11.99
C TYR A 117 -2.18 20.74 13.05
N GLY A 118 -3.04 21.20 13.96
CA GLY A 118 -2.61 22.05 15.08
C GLY A 118 -1.64 21.33 16.03
N LEU A 119 -1.81 20.02 16.22
CA LEU A 119 -0.87 19.18 16.98
C LEU A 119 0.49 19.02 16.28
N ALA A 120 0.50 18.87 14.96
CA ALA A 120 1.74 18.80 14.18
C ALA A 120 2.49 20.13 14.19
N GLY A 121 1.78 21.25 13.96
CA GLY A 121 2.35 22.59 14.04
C GLY A 121 2.94 22.93 15.41
N GLY A 122 2.20 22.64 16.49
CA GLY A 122 2.71 22.83 17.85
C GLY A 122 3.90 21.92 18.19
N SER A 123 3.93 20.68 17.69
CA SER A 123 5.08 19.76 17.86
C SER A 123 6.36 20.33 17.25
N ILE A 124 6.27 20.89 16.03
CA ILE A 124 7.37 21.56 15.34
C ILE A 124 7.80 22.82 16.12
N TYR A 125 6.86 23.68 16.49
CA TYR A 125 7.15 24.92 17.21
C TYR A 125 7.83 24.67 18.57
N PHE A 126 7.29 23.77 19.40
CA PHE A 126 7.85 23.53 20.74
C PHE A 126 9.23 22.86 20.70
N THR A 127 9.46 21.93 19.78
CA THR A 127 10.78 21.30 19.64
C THR A 127 11.81 22.31 19.13
N ALA A 128 11.48 23.12 18.12
CA ALA A 128 12.33 24.21 17.66
C ALA A 128 12.64 25.23 18.78
N HIS A 129 11.63 25.66 19.54
CA HIS A 129 11.81 26.63 20.62
C HIS A 129 12.69 26.09 21.76
N VAL A 130 12.51 24.84 22.19
CA VAL A 130 13.36 24.19 23.21
C VAL A 130 14.82 24.06 22.72
N ILE A 131 15.03 23.66 21.47
CA ILE A 131 16.37 23.59 20.86
C ILE A 131 17.03 24.98 20.85
N THR A 132 16.28 26.01 20.50
CA THR A 132 16.78 27.40 20.43
C THR A 132 17.16 27.93 21.82
N ASN A 133 16.25 27.81 22.80
CA ASN A 133 16.43 28.31 24.16
C ASN A 133 17.59 27.63 24.90
N LEU A 134 17.76 26.31 24.72
CA LEU A 134 18.76 25.52 25.44
C LEU A 134 20.07 25.33 24.64
N CYS A 135 20.20 25.99 23.48
CA CYS A 135 21.35 25.82 22.57
C CYS A 135 22.70 26.12 23.24
N SER A 136 22.77 27.25 23.96
CA SER A 136 23.96 27.68 24.70
C SER A 136 24.35 26.72 25.81
N ASN A 137 23.38 26.28 26.61
CA ASN A 137 23.59 25.35 27.73
C ASN A 137 23.95 23.92 27.24
N ARG A 138 23.29 23.43 26.19
CA ARG A 138 23.44 22.05 25.70
C ARG A 138 24.61 21.86 24.74
N PHE A 139 24.78 22.77 23.77
CA PHE A 139 25.69 22.63 22.63
C PHE A 139 26.86 23.63 22.64
N ARG A 140 26.93 24.55 23.62
CA ARG A 140 27.97 25.60 23.74
C ARG A 140 27.97 26.62 22.58
N LEU A 141 26.83 26.81 21.95
CA LEU A 141 26.63 27.72 20.83
C LEU A 141 25.79 28.91 21.28
N GLU A 142 26.29 30.13 21.10
CA GLU A 142 25.54 31.34 21.45
C GLU A 142 24.78 31.88 20.24
N ILE A 143 23.49 32.17 20.44
CA ILE A 143 22.58 32.80 19.49
C ILE A 143 22.21 34.16 20.08
N ASP A 144 22.31 35.22 19.26
CA ASP A 144 21.87 36.56 19.65
C ASP A 144 20.35 36.58 19.92
N ARG A 145 19.91 37.28 20.98
CA ARG A 145 18.49 37.33 21.39
C ARG A 145 17.58 37.96 20.32
N VAL A 146 18.08 38.91 19.54
CA VAL A 146 17.35 39.52 18.41
C VAL A 146 17.20 38.51 17.27
N VAL A 147 18.25 37.72 17.00
CA VAL A 147 18.21 36.64 16.01
C VAL A 147 17.26 35.52 16.45
N GLN A 148 17.30 35.12 17.72
CA GLN A 148 16.36 34.16 18.33
C GLN A 148 14.91 34.62 18.17
N SER A 149 14.58 35.87 18.51
CA SER A 149 13.21 36.40 18.34
C SER A 149 12.74 36.42 16.88
N ARG A 150 13.65 36.67 15.92
CA ARG A 150 13.33 36.58 14.48
C ARG A 150 13.09 35.13 14.05
N ILE A 151 13.88 34.18 14.56
CA ILE A 151 13.74 32.74 14.29
C ILE A 151 12.39 32.22 14.83
N ASP A 152 12.03 32.51 16.08
CA ASP A 152 10.75 32.09 16.68
C ASP A 152 9.54 32.61 15.87
N LYS A 153 9.60 33.89 15.43
CA LYS A 153 8.58 34.48 14.55
C LYS A 153 8.52 33.80 13.19
N ALA A 154 9.67 33.51 12.58
CA ALA A 154 9.74 32.82 11.29
C ALA A 154 9.12 31.42 11.35
N TRP A 155 9.36 30.66 12.44
CA TRP A 155 8.68 29.38 12.67
C TRP A 155 7.16 29.53 12.76
N ALA A 156 6.68 30.47 13.58
CA ALA A 156 5.24 30.70 13.75
C ALA A 156 4.56 31.07 12.42
N SER A 157 5.15 31.98 11.65
CA SER A 157 4.64 32.39 10.34
C SER A 157 4.68 31.25 9.30
N ALA A 158 5.78 30.48 9.24
CA ALA A 158 5.91 29.36 8.30
C ALA A 158 4.91 28.24 8.59
N ILE A 159 4.72 27.88 9.88
CA ILE A 159 3.73 26.88 10.28
C ILE A 159 2.32 27.37 9.94
N LEU A 160 1.96 28.61 10.27
CA LEU A 160 0.63 29.16 9.98
C LEU A 160 0.35 29.20 8.46
N LEU A 161 1.33 29.56 7.65
CA LEU A 161 1.22 29.52 6.19
C LEU A 161 1.03 28.09 5.66
N ALA A 162 1.81 27.12 6.15
CA ALA A 162 1.65 25.72 5.77
C ALA A 162 0.26 25.19 6.12
N LEU A 163 -0.27 25.55 7.30
CA LEU A 163 -1.60 25.15 7.74
C LEU A 163 -2.72 25.75 6.87
N LEU A 164 -2.58 27.01 6.44
CA LEU A 164 -3.53 27.64 5.49
C LEU A 164 -3.52 26.97 4.12
N ILE A 165 -2.35 26.64 3.57
CA ILE A 165 -2.22 25.91 2.30
C ILE A 165 -2.90 24.53 2.39
N ASN A 166 -2.74 23.84 3.51
CA ASN A 166 -3.37 22.53 3.73
C ASN A 166 -4.90 22.61 3.88
N ILE A 167 -5.43 23.67 4.48
CA ILE A 167 -6.89 23.93 4.47
C ILE A 167 -7.37 24.13 3.04
N LEU A 168 -6.70 24.98 2.25
CA LEU A 168 -7.08 25.27 0.86
C LEU A 168 -7.09 24.01 -0.01
N VAL A 169 -6.04 23.19 0.05
CA VAL A 169 -5.99 21.93 -0.72
C VAL A 169 -7.05 20.94 -0.24
N GLY A 170 -7.33 20.85 1.07
CA GLY A 170 -8.41 20.04 1.61
C GLY A 170 -9.80 20.46 1.10
N THR A 171 -10.08 21.76 1.05
CA THR A 171 -11.37 22.27 0.55
C THR A 171 -11.51 22.13 -0.97
N CYS A 172 -10.42 22.26 -1.73
CA CYS A 172 -10.43 22.05 -3.18
C CYS A 172 -10.54 20.56 -3.56
N ALA A 173 -10.00 19.64 -2.74
CA ALA A 173 -10.14 18.20 -2.95
C ALA A 173 -11.56 17.70 -2.61
N SER A 174 -12.16 18.24 -1.54
CA SER A 174 -13.42 17.76 -0.95
C SER A 174 -14.69 18.33 -1.62
N LYS A 175 -14.97 17.86 -2.83
CA LYS A 175 -16.18 18.13 -3.67
C LYS A 175 -16.44 19.60 -4.11
N PRO A 176 -17.11 19.82 -5.26
CA PRO A 176 -17.17 21.14 -5.92
C PRO A 176 -18.25 22.11 -5.41
N VAL A 177 -19.07 21.74 -4.41
CA VAL A 177 -20.18 22.61 -3.95
C VAL A 177 -19.67 23.60 -2.89
N LEU A 178 -19.63 24.88 -3.25
CA LEU A 178 -19.06 25.99 -2.45
C LEU A 178 -19.50 26.00 -0.98
N SER A 179 -20.78 25.71 -0.70
CA SER A 179 -21.36 25.63 0.65
C SER A 179 -20.72 24.53 1.50
N TYR A 180 -20.42 23.37 0.89
CA TYR A 180 -19.79 22.23 1.57
C TYR A 180 -18.30 22.49 1.84
N SER A 181 -17.60 23.08 0.87
CA SER A 181 -16.20 23.49 1.02
C SER A 181 -16.02 24.52 2.16
N GLY A 182 -16.95 25.46 2.31
CA GLY A 182 -16.97 26.41 3.44
C GLY A 182 -17.17 25.73 4.81
N ALA A 183 -18.05 24.74 4.89
CA ALA A 183 -18.26 23.96 6.12
C ALA A 183 -17.01 23.14 6.51
N ILE A 184 -16.29 22.58 5.53
CA ILE A 184 -15.02 21.88 5.75
C ILE A 184 -13.94 22.84 6.27
N ALA A 185 -13.78 24.02 5.66
CA ALA A 185 -12.84 25.04 6.13
C ALA A 185 -13.12 25.43 7.60
N ALA A 186 -14.38 25.75 7.90
CA ALA A 186 -14.80 26.14 9.25
C ALA A 186 -14.53 25.04 10.28
N ALA A 187 -14.78 23.77 9.93
CA ALA A 187 -14.49 22.63 10.78
C ALA A 187 -12.98 22.43 11.01
N MET A 188 -12.15 22.52 9.98
CA MET A 188 -10.68 22.45 10.10
C MET A 188 -10.14 23.58 11.01
N ILE A 189 -10.62 24.81 10.84
CA ILE A 189 -10.25 25.95 11.68
C ILE A 189 -10.69 25.71 13.13
N GLY A 190 -11.93 25.26 13.36
CA GLY A 190 -12.44 24.93 14.69
C GLY A 190 -11.61 23.86 15.40
N GLY A 191 -11.23 22.78 14.70
CA GLY A 191 -10.35 21.75 15.24
C GLY A 191 -8.95 22.28 15.58
N MET A 192 -8.41 23.15 14.73
CA MET A 192 -7.11 23.77 14.95
C MET A 192 -7.11 24.71 16.16
N LEU A 193 -8.19 25.48 16.38
CA LEU A 193 -8.38 26.29 17.58
C LEU A 193 -8.41 25.44 18.86
N VAL A 194 -9.03 24.24 18.81
CA VAL A 194 -8.99 23.27 19.93
C VAL A 194 -7.57 22.77 20.20
N ALA A 195 -6.78 22.47 19.16
CA ALA A 195 -5.37 22.11 19.32
C ALA A 195 -4.52 23.26 19.88
N PHE A 196 -4.79 24.51 19.47
CA PHE A 196 -4.17 25.71 20.05
C PHE A 196 -4.55 25.89 21.53
N ALA A 197 -5.82 25.69 21.92
CA ALA A 197 -6.23 25.66 23.33
C ALA A 197 -5.46 24.58 24.12
N GLY A 198 -5.19 23.41 23.52
CA GLY A 198 -4.32 22.37 24.08
C GLY A 198 -2.88 22.85 24.34
N THR A 199 -2.36 23.83 23.61
CA THR A 199 -1.04 24.43 23.88
C THR A 199 -1.03 25.29 25.15
N PHE A 200 -2.12 26.02 25.42
CA PHE A 200 -2.31 26.76 26.67
C PHE A 200 -2.53 25.80 27.85
N ALA A 201 -3.25 24.70 27.64
CA ALA A 201 -3.37 23.64 28.64
C ALA A 201 -2.00 23.04 28.99
N ALA A 202 -1.13 22.78 28.01
CA ALA A 202 0.24 22.31 28.26
C ALA A 202 1.08 23.31 29.08
N GLU A 203 0.86 24.62 28.90
CA GLU A 203 1.52 25.68 29.68
C GLU A 203 0.97 25.77 31.12
N ALA A 204 -0.35 25.70 31.29
CA ALA A 204 -1.01 25.66 32.60
C ALA A 204 -0.62 24.41 33.40
N ILE A 205 -0.50 23.26 32.73
CA ILE A 205 0.07 22.03 33.31
C ILE A 205 1.54 22.28 33.66
N SER A 206 2.38 22.76 32.74
CA SER A 206 3.82 22.96 32.97
C SER A 206 4.14 23.92 34.12
N SER A 207 3.33 24.95 34.34
CA SER A 207 3.47 25.91 35.45
C SER A 207 2.95 25.38 36.80
N SER A 208 1.96 24.48 36.78
CA SER A 208 1.38 23.88 37.99
C SER A 208 2.08 22.59 38.43
N PHE A 209 2.58 21.81 37.48
CA PHE A 209 3.16 20.48 37.69
C PHE A 209 4.39 20.46 38.63
N PRO A 210 5.30 21.45 38.64
CA PRO A 210 6.40 21.53 39.62
C PRO A 210 5.96 21.62 41.09
N LYS A 211 4.68 21.91 41.36
CA LYS A 211 4.09 21.92 42.72
C LYS A 211 3.57 20.54 43.14
N ASN A 212 3.46 19.59 42.22
CA ASN A 212 2.92 18.25 42.46
C ASN A 212 4.00 17.33 43.08
N PRO A 213 3.69 16.48 44.10
CA PRO A 213 4.66 15.52 44.65
C PRO A 213 5.28 14.58 43.59
N VAL A 214 4.55 14.24 42.53
CA VAL A 214 5.05 13.41 41.40
C VAL A 214 6.23 14.08 40.68
N TYR A 215 6.33 15.41 40.66
CA TYR A 215 7.46 16.11 40.05
C TYR A 215 8.78 15.79 40.76
N ARG A 216 8.76 15.65 42.10
CA ARG A 216 9.97 15.26 42.87
C ARG A 216 10.43 13.86 42.48
N ASN A 217 9.51 12.93 42.23
CA ASN A 217 9.85 11.58 41.74
C ASN A 217 10.45 11.60 40.33
N LEU A 218 9.99 12.50 39.45
CA LEU A 218 10.56 12.69 38.11
C LEU A 218 11.95 13.35 38.15
N VAL A 219 12.18 14.30 39.05
CA VAL A 219 13.52 14.88 39.27
C VAL A 219 14.47 13.84 39.86
N TRP A 220 14.02 13.05 40.84
CA TRP A 220 14.77 11.92 41.39
C TRP A 220 15.15 10.89 40.31
N PHE A 221 14.21 10.54 39.44
CA PHE A 221 14.46 9.64 38.31
C PHE A 221 15.49 10.24 37.35
N GLY A 222 15.34 11.53 36.99
CA GLY A 222 16.30 12.29 36.19
C GLY A 222 17.72 12.30 36.79
N ILE A 223 17.84 12.46 38.11
CA ILE A 223 19.11 12.36 38.84
C ILE A 223 19.69 10.95 38.75
N LYS A 224 18.88 9.89 38.91
CA LYS A 224 19.30 8.50 38.82
C LYS A 224 19.79 8.09 37.42
N ILE A 225 19.10 8.51 36.36
CA ILE A 225 19.56 8.26 34.97
C ILE A 225 20.67 9.22 34.53
N GLY A 226 21.16 10.09 35.42
CA GLY A 226 22.34 10.92 35.20
C GLY A 226 22.10 12.26 34.51
N LEU A 227 20.85 12.72 34.33
CA LEU A 227 20.54 14.01 33.71
C LEU A 227 21.20 15.20 34.43
N ARG A 228 21.48 15.10 35.74
CA ARG A 228 22.23 16.14 36.47
C ARG A 228 23.64 16.38 35.92
N LYS A 229 24.27 15.36 35.31
CA LYS A 229 25.59 15.48 34.64
C LYS A 229 25.46 16.00 33.20
N GLN A 230 24.22 16.19 32.72
CA GLN A 230 23.89 16.58 31.36
C GLN A 230 23.40 18.04 31.34
N LYS A 231 24.29 18.97 30.99
CA LYS A 231 23.91 20.38 30.79
C LYS A 231 22.71 20.48 29.82
N GLY A 232 21.77 21.38 30.13
CA GLY A 232 20.55 21.59 29.35
C GLY A 232 19.38 20.66 29.67
N TYR A 233 19.40 19.91 30.79
CA TYR A 233 18.23 19.11 31.25
C TYR A 233 17.75 19.48 32.66
N LEU A 234 18.67 19.52 33.63
CA LEU A 234 18.39 19.92 35.02
C LEU A 234 19.24 21.15 35.38
N ARG A 235 18.62 22.12 36.07
CA ARG A 235 19.28 23.28 36.70
C ARG A 235 19.18 23.18 38.22
N PRO A 236 20.22 23.56 38.98
CA PRO A 236 20.12 23.70 40.43
C PRO A 236 19.26 24.92 40.78
N ILE A 237 18.55 24.86 41.91
CA ILE A 237 17.71 25.97 42.40
C ILE A 237 18.56 27.05 43.07
N SER A 238 19.65 26.66 43.73
CA SER A 238 20.62 27.53 44.39
C SER A 238 22.02 27.27 43.83
N ALA A 239 22.79 28.33 43.60
CA ALA A 239 24.16 28.20 43.11
C ALA A 239 25.06 27.52 44.16
N GLY A 240 25.84 26.52 43.74
CA GLY A 240 26.85 25.87 44.57
C GLY A 240 26.44 24.56 45.28
N VAL A 241 25.21 24.06 45.11
CA VAL A 241 24.72 22.88 45.84
C VAL A 241 24.64 21.63 44.94
N GLU A 242 25.75 20.89 44.78
CA GLU A 242 25.77 19.59 44.08
C GLU A 242 25.24 18.42 44.96
N THR A 243 24.05 18.56 45.54
CA THR A 243 23.43 17.46 46.31
C THR A 243 22.69 16.46 45.43
N ASN A 244 22.55 15.22 45.92
CA ASN A 244 21.66 14.21 45.33
C ASN A 244 20.16 14.44 45.65
N ASP A 245 19.84 15.46 46.45
CA ASP A 245 18.46 15.76 46.87
C ASP A 245 17.61 16.29 45.70
N PRO A 246 16.51 15.61 45.30
CA PRO A 246 15.59 16.09 44.28
C PRO A 246 14.98 17.47 44.59
N ALA A 247 14.93 17.88 45.87
CA ALA A 247 14.39 19.18 46.26
C ALA A 247 15.22 20.37 45.73
N ASN A 248 16.51 20.16 45.40
CA ASN A 248 17.43 21.21 44.97
C ASN A 248 17.59 21.34 43.44
N TRP A 249 16.87 20.51 42.67
CA TRP A 249 16.96 20.48 41.20
C TRP A 249 15.61 20.75 40.54
N LYS A 250 15.61 21.45 39.42
CA LYS A 250 14.45 21.63 38.54
C LYS A 250 14.83 21.30 37.11
N TYR A 251 13.88 20.81 36.32
CA TYR A 251 14.04 20.73 34.87
C TYR A 251 14.25 22.12 34.27
N GLU A 252 15.12 22.18 33.26
CA GLU A 252 15.31 23.37 32.43
C GLU A 252 14.01 23.75 31.71
N GLU A 253 13.90 25.04 31.40
CA GLU A 253 12.68 25.63 30.85
C GLU A 253 12.31 25.02 29.49
N GLY A 254 11.02 24.73 29.30
CA GLY A 254 10.50 24.08 28.11
C GLY A 254 10.44 22.54 28.14
N HIS A 255 11.27 21.82 28.92
CA HIS A 255 11.20 20.35 28.96
C HIS A 255 9.89 19.82 29.53
N VAL A 256 9.40 20.41 30.63
CA VAL A 256 8.12 20.02 31.25
C VAL A 256 6.95 20.29 30.30
N ARG A 257 6.98 21.42 29.57
CA ARG A 257 6.00 21.77 28.54
C ARG A 257 6.03 20.78 27.37
N ALA A 258 7.21 20.47 26.84
CA ALA A 258 7.38 19.51 25.75
C ALA A 258 6.92 18.10 26.14
N ALA A 259 7.23 17.64 27.36
CA ALA A 259 6.74 16.37 27.89
C ALA A 259 5.21 16.36 28.06
N SER A 260 4.63 17.44 28.61
CA SER A 260 3.18 17.59 28.77
C SER A 260 2.46 17.60 27.42
N TYR A 261 3.03 18.28 26.43
CA TYR A 261 2.52 18.30 25.06
C TYR A 261 2.64 16.94 24.37
N THR A 262 3.76 16.23 24.58
CA THR A 262 3.94 14.85 24.09
C THR A 262 2.88 13.91 24.68
N PHE A 263 2.55 14.06 25.97
CA PHE A 263 1.46 13.31 26.59
C PHE A 263 0.09 13.63 25.95
N ILE A 264 -0.21 14.91 25.69
CA ILE A 264 -1.43 15.31 24.95
C ILE A 264 -1.47 14.66 23.56
N VAL A 265 -0.36 14.68 22.80
CA VAL A 265 -0.29 14.05 21.47
C VAL A 265 -0.46 12.53 21.55
N ILE A 266 0.10 11.85 22.55
CA ILE A 266 -0.09 10.40 22.76
C ILE A 266 -1.55 10.07 23.13
N VAL A 267 -2.17 10.84 24.02
CA VAL A 267 -3.58 10.66 24.39
C VAL A 267 -4.49 10.91 23.18
N ALA A 268 -4.23 11.99 22.43
CA ALA A 268 -4.90 12.27 21.17
C ALA A 268 -4.73 11.11 20.19
N TYR A 269 -3.51 10.61 19.96
CA TYR A 269 -3.22 9.47 19.11
C TYR A 269 -4.05 8.24 19.50
N CYS A 270 -4.06 7.85 20.78
CA CYS A 270 -4.78 6.67 21.26
C CYS A 270 -6.31 6.80 21.14
N ILE A 271 -6.88 7.96 21.46
CA ILE A 271 -8.33 8.20 21.38
C ILE A 271 -8.78 8.33 19.92
N ILE A 272 -8.04 9.10 19.12
CA ILE A 272 -8.39 9.44 17.75
C ILE A 272 -8.25 8.19 16.88
N THR A 273 -7.07 7.54 16.82
CA THR A 273 -6.87 6.30 16.03
C THR A 273 -7.73 5.09 16.49
N GLY A 274 -8.46 5.22 17.60
CA GLY A 274 -9.55 4.33 18.00
C GLY A 274 -10.73 4.30 17.03
N LYS A 275 -11.01 5.40 16.34
CA LYS A 275 -12.18 5.62 15.48
C LYS A 275 -11.87 5.35 13.99
N GLN A 276 -12.90 5.32 13.14
CA GLN A 276 -12.74 5.47 11.69
C GLN A 276 -12.55 6.96 11.37
N ILE A 277 -11.52 7.30 10.58
CA ILE A 277 -11.15 8.69 10.31
C ILE A 277 -10.40 8.81 8.98
N ALA A 278 -10.47 9.99 8.37
CA ALA A 278 -9.63 10.45 7.28
C ALA A 278 -8.11 10.16 7.50
N PRO A 279 -7.38 9.67 6.48
CA PRO A 279 -5.94 9.36 6.56
C PRO A 279 -5.04 10.51 7.01
N LEU A 280 -5.45 11.76 6.73
CA LEU A 280 -4.67 12.94 7.03
C LEU A 280 -4.51 13.17 8.54
N VAL A 281 -5.52 12.79 9.34
CA VAL A 281 -5.45 12.78 10.81
C VAL A 281 -4.35 11.84 11.29
N ALA A 282 -4.34 10.64 10.73
CA ALA A 282 -3.35 9.63 11.03
C ALA A 282 -1.92 10.11 10.68
N LEU A 283 -1.73 10.66 9.48
CA LEU A 283 -0.44 11.18 9.03
C LEU A 283 0.07 12.34 9.89
N MET A 284 -0.80 13.29 10.26
CA MET A 284 -0.40 14.45 11.08
C MET A 284 -0.12 14.10 12.54
N LEU A 285 -0.87 13.17 13.14
CA LEU A 285 -0.56 12.66 14.49
C LEU A 285 0.73 11.84 14.48
N LEU A 286 0.99 11.07 13.43
CA LEU A 286 2.25 10.38 13.23
C LEU A 286 3.40 11.41 13.14
N LEU A 287 3.30 12.40 12.26
CA LEU A 287 4.28 13.49 12.12
C LEU A 287 4.58 14.19 13.47
N SER A 288 3.54 14.46 14.26
CA SER A 288 3.65 15.02 15.61
C SER A 288 4.54 14.15 16.52
N LEU A 289 4.25 12.85 16.60
CA LEU A 289 5.02 11.90 17.40
C LEU A 289 6.46 11.76 16.92
N TRP A 290 6.70 11.67 15.61
CA TRP A 290 8.05 11.57 15.04
C TRP A 290 8.87 12.82 15.32
N VAL A 291 8.31 14.03 15.15
CA VAL A 291 9.01 15.28 15.47
C VAL A 291 9.38 15.33 16.96
N LEU A 292 8.45 15.02 17.86
CA LEU A 292 8.69 15.04 19.30
C LEU A 292 9.75 14.01 19.73
N VAL A 293 9.64 12.76 19.27
CA VAL A 293 10.56 11.67 19.64
C VAL A 293 11.94 11.90 19.03
N LEU A 294 12.04 12.16 17.71
CA LEU A 294 13.33 12.35 17.06
C LEU A 294 14.03 13.61 17.54
N ALA A 295 13.32 14.71 17.82
CA ALA A 295 13.93 15.91 18.41
C ALA A 295 14.47 15.63 19.83
N GLY A 296 13.77 14.83 20.63
CA GLY A 296 14.26 14.38 21.93
C GLY A 296 15.53 13.53 21.82
N VAL A 297 15.57 12.59 20.86
CA VAL A 297 16.75 11.75 20.56
C VAL A 297 17.92 12.61 20.09
N THR A 298 17.74 13.52 19.13
CA THR A 298 18.81 14.39 18.64
C THR A 298 19.30 15.36 19.71
N PHE A 299 18.40 15.96 20.51
CA PHE A 299 18.79 16.83 21.62
C PHE A 299 19.67 16.13 22.66
N PHE A 300 19.46 14.81 22.87
CA PHE A 300 20.36 14.01 23.68
C PHE A 300 21.69 13.72 22.97
N TRP A 301 21.65 13.14 21.77
CA TRP A 301 22.81 12.53 21.10
C TRP A 301 23.71 13.51 20.32
N ASP A 302 23.20 14.64 19.84
CA ASP A 302 23.98 15.63 19.06
C ASP A 302 25.14 16.22 19.87
N ARG A 303 25.00 16.30 21.19
CA ARG A 303 26.08 16.70 22.10
C ARG A 303 27.32 15.80 21.99
N TYR A 304 27.12 14.53 21.64
CA TYR A 304 28.18 13.53 21.42
C TYR A 304 28.58 13.40 19.95
N ARG A 305 28.00 14.22 19.05
CA ARG A 305 28.20 14.16 17.59
C ARG A 305 27.85 12.81 16.97
N LEU A 306 26.94 12.05 17.58
CA LEU A 306 26.47 10.77 17.05
C LEU A 306 25.30 11.00 16.07
N PRO A 307 25.43 10.65 14.77
CA PRO A 307 24.39 10.92 13.79
C PRO A 307 23.11 10.12 14.07
N LEU A 308 21.95 10.77 13.95
CA LEU A 308 20.65 10.12 14.14
C LEU A 308 20.47 8.89 13.25
N LEU A 309 20.94 8.94 12.00
CA LEU A 309 20.83 7.83 11.07
C LEU A 309 21.53 6.55 11.58
N VAL A 310 22.68 6.68 12.24
CA VAL A 310 23.40 5.54 12.84
C VAL A 310 22.58 4.92 13.97
N ILE A 311 21.93 5.75 14.79
CA ILE A 311 21.07 5.31 15.89
C ILE A 311 19.83 4.59 15.34
N LEU A 312 19.19 5.14 14.30
CA LEU A 312 18.02 4.52 13.66
C LEU A 312 18.39 3.21 12.95
N VAL A 313 19.50 3.15 12.21
CA VAL A 313 19.97 1.93 11.55
C VAL A 313 20.29 0.85 12.59
N ALA A 314 21.03 1.17 13.65
CA ALA A 314 21.32 0.21 14.72
C ALA A 314 20.03 -0.28 15.40
N TYR A 315 19.08 0.63 15.66
CA TYR A 315 17.80 0.30 16.27
C TYR A 315 16.96 -0.64 15.41
N PHE A 316 16.74 -0.32 14.13
CA PHE A 316 15.94 -1.14 13.22
C PHE A 316 16.63 -2.47 12.89
N TRP A 317 17.97 -2.49 12.83
CA TRP A 317 18.75 -3.74 12.74
C TRP A 317 18.50 -4.65 13.94
N PHE A 318 18.52 -4.12 15.17
CA PHE A 318 18.18 -4.90 16.37
C PHE A 318 16.71 -5.32 16.43
N ALA A 319 15.79 -4.45 16.00
CA ALA A 319 14.37 -4.76 15.93
C ALA A 319 14.05 -5.88 14.91
N GLY A 320 14.77 -5.91 13.79
CA GLY A 320 14.61 -6.89 12.71
C GLY A 320 14.94 -8.34 13.09
N PHE A 321 15.75 -8.57 14.14
CA PHE A 321 15.95 -9.93 14.68
C PHE A 321 14.71 -10.53 15.36
N SER A 322 13.67 -9.72 15.61
CA SER A 322 12.41 -10.22 16.16
C SER A 322 11.54 -10.79 15.04
N ILE A 323 11.23 -12.09 15.13
CA ILE A 323 10.22 -12.78 14.29
C ILE A 323 8.88 -12.03 14.26
N LYS A 324 8.56 -11.28 15.32
CA LYS A 324 7.33 -10.46 15.39
C LYS A 324 7.37 -9.17 14.56
N ALA A 325 8.54 -8.72 14.09
CA ALA A 325 8.67 -7.54 13.22
C ALA A 325 8.11 -7.80 11.81
N ASP A 326 8.09 -9.07 11.43
CA ASP A 326 7.62 -9.60 10.15
C ASP A 326 6.09 -9.74 10.09
N HIS A 327 5.54 -9.96 8.90
CA HIS A 327 4.11 -9.98 8.59
C HIS A 327 3.62 -11.36 8.15
N TYR A 328 2.37 -11.70 8.52
CA TYR A 328 1.88 -13.09 8.41
C TYR A 328 0.44 -13.17 7.94
N TYR A 329 0.19 -14.00 6.93
CA TYR A 329 -1.17 -14.40 6.53
C TYR A 329 -1.50 -15.81 7.03
N ARG A 330 -2.77 -16.02 7.38
CA ARG A 330 -3.23 -17.23 8.06
C ARG A 330 -3.48 -18.34 7.05
N VAL A 331 -2.95 -19.53 7.33
CA VAL A 331 -3.25 -20.76 6.58
C VAL A 331 -3.65 -21.87 7.55
N TRP A 332 -4.40 -22.85 7.03
CA TRP A 332 -4.84 -24.03 7.79
C TRP A 332 -4.40 -25.32 7.07
N THR A 333 -4.33 -26.44 7.78
CA THR A 333 -4.03 -27.73 7.16
C THR A 333 -5.14 -28.11 6.18
N ARG A 334 -4.82 -28.38 4.90
CA ARG A 334 -5.78 -28.92 3.93
C ARG A 334 -5.80 -30.45 4.06
N PRO A 335 -6.90 -31.11 4.48
CA PRO A 335 -6.89 -32.54 4.80
C PRO A 335 -6.56 -33.46 3.61
N SER A 336 -6.92 -33.04 2.40
CA SER A 336 -6.54 -33.67 1.13
C SER A 336 -6.76 -32.68 -0.03
N LEU A 337 -6.02 -32.83 -1.13
CA LEU A 337 -6.50 -32.35 -2.43
C LEU A 337 -7.59 -33.30 -2.90
N ASP A 338 -8.69 -32.74 -3.41
CA ASP A 338 -9.63 -33.51 -4.21
C ASP A 338 -8.95 -33.89 -5.53
N ARG A 339 -8.87 -35.20 -5.81
CA ARG A 339 -8.22 -35.72 -7.03
C ARG A 339 -9.14 -35.69 -8.24
N GLU A 340 -10.44 -35.52 -8.08
CA GLU A 340 -11.39 -35.39 -9.20
C GLU A 340 -11.59 -33.94 -9.64
N LEU A 341 -11.31 -32.97 -8.77
CA LEU A 341 -11.39 -31.56 -9.11
C LEU A 341 -10.20 -31.14 -10.02
N THR A 342 -10.46 -31.03 -11.32
CA THR A 342 -9.51 -30.58 -12.35
C THR A 342 -10.12 -29.53 -13.28
N PRO A 343 -9.29 -28.72 -13.96
CA PRO A 343 -9.76 -27.89 -15.07
C PRO A 343 -10.45 -28.72 -16.17
N GLY A 344 -9.92 -29.90 -16.48
CA GLY A 344 -10.49 -30.82 -17.48
C GLY A 344 -11.89 -31.34 -17.12
N GLU A 345 -12.13 -31.70 -15.86
CA GLU A 345 -13.45 -32.12 -15.37
C GLU A 345 -14.48 -30.98 -15.51
N ILE A 346 -14.09 -29.74 -15.17
CA ILE A 346 -14.98 -28.56 -15.23
C ILE A 346 -15.34 -28.23 -16.68
N VAL A 347 -14.35 -28.16 -17.58
CA VAL A 347 -14.57 -27.86 -19.00
C VAL A 347 -15.35 -29.01 -19.65
N GLY A 348 -14.95 -30.26 -19.45
CA GLY A 348 -15.61 -31.43 -20.03
C GLY A 348 -17.06 -31.59 -19.59
N ARG A 349 -17.35 -31.33 -18.31
CA ARG A 349 -18.72 -31.32 -17.78
C ARG A 349 -19.55 -30.18 -18.35
N ALA A 350 -18.97 -29.00 -18.57
CA ALA A 350 -19.67 -27.89 -19.20
C ALA A 350 -20.07 -28.21 -20.64
N VAL A 351 -19.14 -28.75 -21.44
CA VAL A 351 -19.43 -29.17 -22.83
C VAL A 351 -20.45 -30.32 -22.87
N GLN A 352 -20.36 -31.31 -21.98
CA GLN A 352 -21.37 -32.38 -21.86
C GLN A 352 -22.77 -31.82 -21.51
N GLN A 353 -22.83 -30.76 -20.72
CA GLN A 353 -24.08 -30.05 -20.38
C GLN A 353 -24.48 -29.00 -21.43
N HIS A 354 -23.81 -28.95 -22.59
CA HIS A 354 -24.07 -27.99 -23.66
C HIS A 354 -24.02 -26.52 -23.15
N ARG A 355 -23.04 -26.23 -22.28
CA ARG A 355 -22.80 -24.89 -21.72
C ARG A 355 -21.54 -24.28 -22.35
N PRO A 356 -21.63 -23.08 -22.95
CA PRO A 356 -20.47 -22.39 -23.53
C PRO A 356 -19.33 -22.23 -22.53
N VAL A 357 -18.09 -22.36 -23.02
CA VAL A 357 -16.87 -22.25 -22.20
C VAL A 357 -16.31 -20.83 -22.30
N VAL A 358 -16.55 -20.02 -21.28
CA VAL A 358 -15.99 -18.67 -21.16
C VAL A 358 -14.92 -18.62 -20.08
N VAL A 359 -13.76 -18.06 -20.41
CA VAL A 359 -12.62 -17.84 -19.51
C VAL A 359 -12.36 -16.34 -19.43
N VAL A 360 -12.23 -15.79 -18.22
CA VAL A 360 -11.98 -14.36 -18.00
C VAL A 360 -10.55 -14.15 -17.48
N ALA A 361 -9.82 -13.22 -18.09
CA ALA A 361 -8.57 -12.67 -17.56
C ALA A 361 -8.84 -11.23 -17.07
N ALA A 362 -8.61 -10.94 -15.80
CA ALA A 362 -8.93 -9.66 -15.18
C ALA A 362 -7.65 -8.95 -14.70
N GLY A 363 -7.27 -7.88 -15.40
CA GLY A 363 -6.01 -7.16 -15.21
C GLY A 363 -5.96 -6.34 -13.92
N GLY A 364 -4.75 -6.11 -13.42
CA GLY A 364 -4.46 -5.37 -12.20
C GLY A 364 -4.54 -3.85 -12.36
N GLY A 365 -4.93 -3.17 -11.27
CA GLY A 365 -5.10 -1.72 -11.22
C GLY A 365 -5.85 -1.20 -9.98
N GLY A 366 -5.67 -1.87 -8.84
CA GLY A 366 -6.33 -1.51 -7.58
C GLY A 366 -7.87 -1.44 -7.66
N ILE A 367 -8.46 -0.51 -6.90
CA ILE A 367 -9.91 -0.39 -6.75
C ILE A 367 -10.67 -0.10 -8.06
N GLN A 368 -10.06 0.61 -9.01
CA GLN A 368 -10.70 0.86 -10.31
C GLN A 368 -10.82 -0.43 -11.11
N SER A 369 -9.75 -1.23 -11.18
CA SER A 369 -9.81 -2.51 -11.91
C SER A 369 -10.77 -3.49 -11.24
N ALA A 370 -10.87 -3.49 -9.90
CA ALA A 370 -11.89 -4.25 -9.19
C ALA A 370 -13.32 -3.83 -9.60
N ALA A 371 -13.61 -2.53 -9.56
CA ALA A 371 -14.90 -1.98 -9.95
C ALA A 371 -15.21 -2.23 -11.44
N TRP A 372 -14.24 -2.01 -12.32
CA TRP A 372 -14.35 -2.24 -13.76
C TRP A 372 -14.65 -3.71 -14.08
N THR A 373 -13.89 -4.64 -13.49
CA THR A 373 -14.12 -6.09 -13.66
C THR A 373 -15.55 -6.49 -13.27
N THR A 374 -16.04 -6.04 -12.10
CA THR A 374 -17.44 -6.31 -11.69
C THR A 374 -18.47 -5.64 -12.60
N SER A 375 -18.18 -4.42 -13.07
CA SER A 375 -19.05 -3.63 -13.95
C SER A 375 -19.23 -4.30 -15.31
N VAL A 376 -18.12 -4.71 -15.93
CA VAL A 376 -18.10 -5.37 -17.24
C VAL A 376 -18.84 -6.70 -17.19
N LEU A 377 -18.55 -7.56 -16.21
CA LEU A 377 -19.17 -8.89 -16.14
C LEU A 377 -20.68 -8.83 -15.82
N ASP A 378 -21.12 -7.93 -14.94
CA ASP A 378 -22.53 -7.70 -14.66
C ASP A 378 -23.28 -7.19 -15.90
N GLN A 379 -22.78 -6.11 -16.50
CA GLN A 379 -23.51 -5.42 -17.56
C GLN A 379 -23.43 -6.16 -18.90
N LEU A 380 -22.33 -6.86 -19.20
CA LEU A 380 -22.24 -7.76 -20.36
C LEU A 380 -23.24 -8.92 -20.23
N GLY A 381 -23.35 -9.51 -19.03
CA GLY A 381 -24.33 -10.57 -18.76
C GLY A 381 -25.78 -10.10 -18.92
N LYS A 382 -26.10 -8.90 -18.41
CA LYS A 382 -27.42 -8.27 -18.61
C LYS A 382 -27.72 -8.00 -20.09
N ARG A 383 -26.77 -7.46 -20.84
CA ARG A 383 -26.93 -7.13 -22.27
C ARG A 383 -27.10 -8.39 -23.13
N LEU A 384 -26.25 -9.41 -22.94
CA LEU A 384 -26.40 -10.70 -23.64
C LEU A 384 -27.75 -11.36 -23.33
N LYS A 385 -28.20 -11.35 -22.07
CA LYS A 385 -29.50 -11.91 -21.68
C LYS A 385 -30.67 -11.13 -22.30
N ALA A 386 -30.56 -9.80 -22.42
CA ALA A 386 -31.58 -8.97 -23.05
C ALA A 386 -31.65 -9.19 -24.58
N ASP A 387 -30.51 -9.07 -25.27
CA ASP A 387 -30.44 -9.14 -26.74
C ASP A 387 -30.77 -10.54 -27.29
N SER A 388 -30.54 -11.59 -26.49
CA SER A 388 -30.88 -12.99 -26.83
C SER A 388 -32.29 -13.41 -26.41
N GLY A 389 -33.11 -12.51 -25.85
CA GLY A 389 -34.43 -12.86 -25.30
C GLY A 389 -34.38 -13.85 -24.13
N GLY A 390 -33.24 -13.95 -23.45
CA GLY A 390 -32.99 -14.88 -22.34
C GLY A 390 -32.25 -16.16 -22.70
N ALA A 391 -31.90 -16.38 -23.98
CA ALA A 391 -31.24 -17.62 -24.42
C ALA A 391 -29.76 -17.72 -23.98
N TYR A 392 -29.05 -16.61 -23.82
CA TYR A 392 -27.62 -16.58 -23.47
C TYR A 392 -27.39 -16.16 -22.02
N ASP A 393 -26.75 -17.04 -21.24
CA ASP A 393 -26.41 -16.84 -19.83
C ASP A 393 -24.89 -16.81 -19.65
N LEU A 394 -24.30 -15.61 -19.73
CA LEU A 394 -22.87 -15.42 -19.49
C LEU A 394 -22.44 -15.83 -18.07
N PRO A 395 -23.10 -15.41 -16.97
CA PRO A 395 -22.75 -15.85 -15.62
C PRO A 395 -22.56 -17.37 -15.47
N HIS A 396 -23.50 -18.17 -16.01
CA HIS A 396 -23.42 -19.63 -15.97
C HIS A 396 -22.59 -20.26 -17.10
N SER A 397 -21.95 -19.46 -17.95
CA SER A 397 -20.96 -19.89 -18.96
C SER A 397 -19.51 -19.60 -18.55
N ILE A 398 -19.26 -18.67 -17.61
CA ILE A 398 -17.91 -18.43 -17.08
C ILE A 398 -17.43 -19.65 -16.28
N ARG A 399 -16.32 -20.25 -16.69
CA ARG A 399 -15.66 -21.39 -16.03
C ARG A 399 -14.49 -20.98 -15.17
N LEU A 400 -13.79 -19.90 -15.55
CA LEU A 400 -12.64 -19.37 -14.84
C LEU A 400 -12.63 -17.84 -14.83
N ILE A 401 -12.23 -17.23 -13.71
CA ILE A 401 -11.73 -15.85 -13.65
C ILE A 401 -10.30 -15.87 -13.09
N SER A 402 -9.31 -15.61 -13.95
CA SER A 402 -7.91 -15.41 -13.58
C SER A 402 -7.66 -13.92 -13.35
N GLY A 403 -7.51 -13.52 -12.09
CA GLY A 403 -7.31 -12.13 -11.71
C GLY A 403 -5.88 -11.81 -11.29
N VAL A 404 -5.48 -10.54 -11.47
CA VAL A 404 -4.29 -9.94 -10.87
C VAL A 404 -4.71 -8.72 -10.05
N SER A 405 -4.17 -8.53 -8.85
CA SER A 405 -4.34 -7.29 -8.07
C SER A 405 -5.81 -6.87 -7.91
N GLY A 406 -6.19 -5.70 -8.43
CA GLY A 406 -7.57 -5.23 -8.52
C GLY A 406 -8.53 -6.22 -9.18
N GLY A 407 -8.13 -6.88 -10.28
CA GLY A 407 -8.95 -7.84 -11.01
C GLY A 407 -9.24 -9.09 -10.19
N SER A 408 -8.30 -9.51 -9.33
CA SER A 408 -8.54 -10.54 -8.31
C SER A 408 -9.60 -10.14 -7.29
N VAL A 409 -9.60 -8.89 -6.84
CA VAL A 409 -10.61 -8.38 -5.90
C VAL A 409 -11.98 -8.25 -6.58
N GLY A 410 -12.02 -7.82 -7.84
CA GLY A 410 -13.24 -7.79 -8.65
C GLY A 410 -13.82 -9.19 -8.90
N GLY A 411 -12.98 -10.15 -9.32
CA GLY A 411 -13.39 -11.55 -9.51
C GLY A 411 -13.91 -12.22 -8.24
N MET A 412 -13.29 -11.93 -7.08
CA MET A 412 -13.80 -12.38 -5.77
C MET A 412 -15.22 -11.83 -5.49
N PHE A 413 -15.45 -10.52 -5.68
CA PHE A 413 -16.76 -9.93 -5.43
C PHE A 413 -17.83 -10.38 -6.45
N TYR A 414 -17.44 -10.71 -7.68
CA TYR A 414 -18.35 -11.27 -8.67
C TYR A 414 -18.72 -12.73 -8.35
N ALA A 415 -17.75 -13.57 -7.98
CA ALA A 415 -17.97 -14.98 -7.66
C ALA A 415 -18.74 -15.21 -6.34
N GLU A 416 -18.70 -14.25 -5.41
CA GLU A 416 -19.50 -14.29 -4.17
C GLU A 416 -21.00 -14.09 -4.43
N CYS A 417 -21.39 -13.41 -5.51
CA CYS A 417 -22.80 -13.23 -5.90
C CYS A 417 -23.53 -14.56 -6.23
N PHE A 418 -22.79 -15.65 -6.45
CA PHE A 418 -23.35 -16.99 -6.71
C PHE A 418 -23.76 -17.76 -5.43
N ASN A 419 -23.70 -17.14 -4.24
CA ASN A 419 -24.20 -17.74 -2.99
C ASN A 419 -25.75 -17.76 -2.89
N GLU A 420 -26.44 -17.08 -3.81
CA GLU A 420 -27.90 -16.99 -3.88
C GLU A 420 -28.45 -17.86 -5.02
N SER A 421 -29.70 -18.34 -4.89
CA SER A 421 -30.34 -19.24 -5.86
C SER A 421 -30.42 -18.66 -7.28
N GLU A 422 -30.53 -17.34 -7.38
CA GLU A 422 -30.31 -16.56 -8.60
C GLU A 422 -29.23 -15.51 -8.27
N PRO A 423 -28.11 -15.45 -9.00
CA PRO A 423 -27.03 -14.51 -8.68
C PRO A 423 -27.41 -13.03 -8.86
N ASP A 424 -27.30 -12.22 -7.80
CA ASP A 424 -27.50 -10.76 -7.85
C ASP A 424 -26.16 -10.00 -7.97
N PHE A 425 -25.87 -9.54 -9.17
CA PHE A 425 -24.65 -8.79 -9.50
C PHE A 425 -24.75 -7.28 -9.26
N SER A 426 -25.94 -6.71 -9.00
CA SER A 426 -26.19 -5.25 -8.82
C SER A 426 -25.40 -4.60 -7.65
N HIS A 427 -24.78 -5.46 -6.87
CA HIS A 427 -24.19 -5.25 -5.58
C HIS A 427 -22.66 -5.45 -5.58
N SER A 428 -22.15 -6.28 -6.52
CA SER A 428 -20.71 -6.54 -6.72
C SER A 428 -19.91 -5.24 -6.95
N PHE A 429 -20.37 -4.38 -7.87
CA PHE A 429 -19.78 -3.07 -8.15
C PHE A 429 -19.76 -2.14 -6.92
N GLN A 430 -20.79 -2.19 -6.07
CA GLN A 430 -20.86 -1.36 -4.86
C GLN A 430 -19.90 -1.85 -3.76
N ALA A 431 -19.58 -3.15 -3.72
CA ALA A 431 -18.54 -3.68 -2.85
C ALA A 431 -17.15 -3.33 -3.39
N ALA A 432 -16.93 -3.57 -4.69
CA ALA A 432 -15.66 -3.29 -5.36
C ALA A 432 -15.25 -1.81 -5.32
N SER A 433 -16.20 -0.88 -5.42
CA SER A 433 -15.97 0.58 -5.30
C SER A 433 -15.92 1.10 -3.86
N SER A 434 -16.13 0.27 -2.84
CA SER A 434 -16.13 0.72 -1.43
C SER A 434 -14.73 1.02 -0.91
N SER A 435 -14.51 2.26 -0.46
CA SER A 435 -13.23 2.70 0.10
C SER A 435 -12.76 1.86 1.29
N ALA A 436 -11.51 1.39 1.23
CA ALA A 436 -10.84 0.71 2.33
C ALA A 436 -9.64 1.50 2.90
N LEU A 437 -9.46 2.74 2.45
CA LEU A 437 -8.32 3.59 2.76
C LEU A 437 -8.18 3.90 4.26
N GLY A 438 -9.23 4.48 4.89
CA GLY A 438 -9.23 4.79 6.32
C GLY A 438 -8.91 3.56 7.21
N PRO A 439 -9.58 2.41 7.01
CA PRO A 439 -9.25 1.16 7.68
C PRO A 439 -7.79 0.71 7.49
N THR A 440 -7.24 0.79 6.26
CA THR A 440 -5.86 0.38 5.94
C THR A 440 -4.84 1.28 6.63
N ILE A 441 -5.04 2.60 6.61
CA ILE A 441 -4.15 3.58 7.29
C ILE A 441 -4.23 3.45 8.81
N ARG A 442 -5.41 3.14 9.37
CA ARG A 442 -5.53 2.77 10.78
C ARG A 442 -4.75 1.49 11.10
N GLY A 443 -4.73 0.52 10.19
CA GLY A 443 -3.88 -0.67 10.25
C GLY A 443 -2.40 -0.34 10.32
N LEU A 444 -1.93 0.51 9.38
CA LEU A 444 -0.55 0.99 9.33
C LEU A 444 -0.12 1.65 10.65
N LEU A 445 -0.98 2.49 11.24
CA LEU A 445 -0.69 3.19 12.49
C LEU A 445 -0.77 2.32 13.76
N ARG A 446 -1.78 1.44 13.86
CA ARG A 446 -2.08 0.75 15.11
C ARG A 446 -1.50 -0.65 15.22
N GLN A 447 -1.17 -1.27 14.09
CA GLN A 447 -0.52 -2.56 14.06
C GLN A 447 0.93 -2.41 13.58
N ASP A 448 1.11 -1.87 12.39
CA ASP A 448 2.39 -1.98 11.69
C ASP A 448 3.46 -1.02 12.24
N LEU A 449 3.07 0.19 12.66
CA LEU A 449 3.99 1.12 13.34
C LEU A 449 4.51 0.53 14.66
N TRP A 450 3.63 -0.08 15.46
CA TRP A 450 4.04 -0.75 16.70
C TRP A 450 4.85 -2.01 16.44
N ARG A 451 4.61 -2.68 15.31
CA ARG A 451 5.42 -3.81 14.83
C ARG A 451 6.82 -3.39 14.42
N ALA A 452 6.96 -2.32 13.64
CA ALA A 452 8.24 -1.80 13.20
C ALA A 452 9.05 -1.16 14.33
N LEU A 453 8.39 -0.40 15.23
CA LEU A 453 9.06 0.24 16.35
C LEU A 453 9.31 -0.74 17.51
N MET A 454 8.27 -1.41 18.01
CA MET A 454 8.31 -2.19 19.26
C MET A 454 7.88 -3.64 19.04
N PRO A 455 8.55 -4.42 18.16
CA PRO A 455 8.09 -5.75 17.75
C PRO A 455 7.92 -6.71 18.94
N PHE A 456 8.69 -6.55 20.01
CA PHE A 456 8.57 -7.36 21.22
C PHE A 456 7.23 -7.17 21.95
N LEU A 457 6.58 -6.00 21.83
CA LEU A 457 5.26 -5.70 22.40
C LEU A 457 4.09 -6.24 21.56
N VAL A 458 4.33 -6.69 20.31
CA VAL A 458 3.27 -7.26 19.45
C VAL A 458 2.74 -8.57 20.04
N THR A 459 1.41 -8.70 20.14
CA THR A 459 0.73 -9.87 20.71
C THR A 459 0.05 -10.75 19.65
N ASP A 460 -0.66 -10.17 18.67
CA ASP A 460 -1.23 -10.89 17.52
C ASP A 460 -0.42 -10.57 16.26
N ILE A 461 0.48 -11.49 15.87
CA ILE A 461 1.36 -11.31 14.71
C ILE A 461 0.64 -11.36 13.37
N CYS A 462 -0.58 -11.90 13.27
CA CYS A 462 -1.38 -11.86 12.04
C CYS A 462 -2.36 -10.68 11.97
N ASN A 463 -2.33 -9.78 12.96
CA ASN A 463 -3.13 -8.57 12.92
C ASN A 463 -2.23 -7.44 12.43
N ASP A 464 -2.36 -7.11 11.16
CA ASP A 464 -1.65 -6.03 10.46
C ASP A 464 -2.60 -5.25 9.54
N ARG A 465 -2.09 -4.28 8.77
CA ARG A 465 -2.92 -3.52 7.81
C ARG A 465 -3.56 -4.40 6.73
N GLY A 466 -2.93 -5.49 6.32
CA GLY A 466 -3.48 -6.46 5.37
C GLY A 466 -4.72 -7.16 5.93
N ARG A 467 -4.65 -7.67 7.16
CA ARG A 467 -5.81 -8.30 7.81
C ARG A 467 -6.94 -7.30 8.15
N VAL A 468 -6.63 -6.01 8.28
CA VAL A 468 -7.67 -4.97 8.41
C VAL A 468 -8.37 -4.71 7.08
N LEU A 469 -7.63 -4.70 5.97
CA LEU A 469 -8.17 -4.56 4.61
C LEU A 469 -9.10 -5.74 4.26
N GLU A 470 -8.66 -6.98 4.44
CA GLU A 470 -9.48 -8.19 4.23
C GLU A 470 -10.82 -8.12 4.99
N ARG A 471 -10.77 -7.79 6.29
CA ARG A 471 -11.96 -7.62 7.13
C ARG A 471 -12.85 -6.48 6.67
N GLN A 472 -12.30 -5.44 6.03
CA GLN A 472 -13.09 -4.35 5.47
C GLN A 472 -13.80 -4.79 4.19
N TRP A 473 -13.16 -5.58 3.32
CA TRP A 473 -13.80 -6.14 2.13
C TRP A 473 -14.98 -7.05 2.48
N CYS A 474 -14.78 -8.03 3.37
CA CYS A 474 -15.88 -8.88 3.84
C CYS A 474 -17.01 -8.04 4.45
N LYS A 475 -16.69 -7.07 5.32
CA LYS A 475 -17.71 -6.17 5.91
C LYS A 475 -18.44 -5.29 4.90
N SER A 476 -17.77 -4.83 3.85
CA SER A 476 -18.39 -4.02 2.79
C SER A 476 -19.39 -4.83 1.97
N PHE A 477 -19.21 -6.15 1.89
CA PHE A 477 -20.12 -7.09 1.24
C PHE A 477 -21.20 -7.58 2.22
N ASP A 478 -20.81 -8.31 3.27
CA ASP A 478 -21.68 -8.97 4.24
C ASP A 478 -22.74 -8.03 4.86
N ASN A 479 -22.37 -6.80 5.24
CA ASN A 479 -23.30 -5.87 5.89
C ASN A 479 -24.30 -5.24 4.92
N LYS A 480 -23.97 -5.16 3.63
CA LYS A 480 -24.86 -4.56 2.61
C LYS A 480 -25.86 -5.59 2.09
N PHE A 481 -25.41 -6.82 1.85
CA PHE A 481 -26.20 -7.81 1.11
C PHE A 481 -26.77 -8.92 1.99
N LYS A 482 -26.22 -9.12 3.20
CA LYS A 482 -26.63 -10.18 4.14
C LYS A 482 -26.78 -11.56 3.45
N PRO A 483 -25.78 -12.00 2.66
CA PRO A 483 -25.86 -13.23 1.88
C PRO A 483 -26.05 -14.46 2.79
N ASN A 484 -26.63 -15.54 2.23
CA ASN A 484 -26.86 -16.78 2.97
C ASN A 484 -25.57 -17.37 3.57
N ALA A 485 -24.46 -17.25 2.84
CA ALA A 485 -23.10 -17.56 3.27
C ALA A 485 -22.23 -16.29 3.18
N LYS A 486 -21.32 -16.09 4.14
CA LYS A 486 -20.51 -14.87 4.26
C LYS A 486 -19.16 -14.99 3.57
N LEU A 487 -18.70 -13.92 2.94
CA LEU A 487 -17.37 -13.81 2.33
C LEU A 487 -16.23 -13.97 3.35
N ALA A 488 -16.51 -13.72 4.62
CA ALA A 488 -15.56 -13.95 5.72
C ALA A 488 -15.22 -15.43 5.97
N ASP A 489 -16.12 -16.34 5.59
CA ASP A 489 -16.04 -17.77 5.86
C ASP A 489 -15.66 -18.60 4.60
N ALA A 490 -15.55 -17.95 3.43
CA ALA A 490 -15.18 -18.55 2.15
C ALA A 490 -13.72 -19.06 2.09
N THR A 491 -13.52 -20.31 1.66
CA THR A 491 -12.21 -20.97 1.46
C THR A 491 -11.98 -21.37 0.01
N LEU A 492 -10.72 -21.63 -0.37
CA LEU A 492 -10.39 -22.09 -1.73
C LEU A 492 -11.04 -23.46 -2.03
N SER A 493 -11.05 -24.38 -1.08
CA SER A 493 -11.71 -25.69 -1.24
C SER A 493 -13.23 -25.60 -1.41
N ALA A 494 -13.91 -24.74 -0.65
CA ALA A 494 -15.38 -24.59 -0.75
C ALA A 494 -15.77 -24.08 -2.14
N TRP A 495 -15.14 -22.97 -2.59
CA TRP A 495 -15.41 -22.44 -3.93
C TRP A 495 -14.86 -23.34 -5.05
N GLY A 496 -13.87 -24.19 -4.75
CA GLY A 496 -13.40 -25.24 -5.66
C GLY A 496 -14.45 -26.33 -5.88
N ALA A 497 -15.11 -26.81 -4.82
CA ALA A 497 -16.20 -27.78 -4.94
C ALA A 497 -17.38 -27.22 -5.75
N ASP A 498 -17.74 -25.96 -5.50
CA ASP A 498 -18.80 -25.25 -6.24
C ASP A 498 -18.44 -24.98 -7.71
N ALA A 499 -17.15 -24.82 -8.02
CA ALA A 499 -16.67 -24.76 -9.39
C ALA A 499 -16.73 -26.13 -10.08
N GLY A 500 -16.41 -27.21 -9.37
CA GLY A 500 -16.61 -28.59 -9.82
C GLY A 500 -18.08 -28.90 -10.15
N SER A 501 -19.03 -28.37 -9.39
CA SER A 501 -20.47 -28.52 -9.63
C SER A 501 -21.05 -27.55 -10.67
N LEU A 502 -20.23 -26.68 -11.28
CA LEU A 502 -20.65 -25.61 -12.20
C LEU A 502 -21.65 -24.61 -11.61
N GLN A 503 -21.62 -24.41 -10.28
CA GLN A 503 -22.44 -23.43 -9.57
C GLN A 503 -21.82 -22.03 -9.58
N ARG A 504 -20.49 -21.94 -9.46
CA ARG A 504 -19.73 -20.68 -9.56
C ARG A 504 -18.49 -20.86 -10.44
N PRO A 505 -17.88 -19.80 -10.99
CA PRO A 505 -16.62 -19.94 -11.73
C PRO A 505 -15.45 -20.33 -10.81
N ALA A 506 -14.49 -21.10 -11.33
CA ALA A 506 -13.19 -21.26 -10.69
C ALA A 506 -12.43 -19.92 -10.67
N LEU A 507 -11.53 -19.74 -9.71
CA LEU A 507 -10.74 -18.51 -9.59
C LEU A 507 -9.25 -18.81 -9.50
N ILE A 508 -8.45 -17.96 -10.11
CA ILE A 508 -7.00 -17.87 -9.89
C ILE A 508 -6.67 -16.46 -9.40
N PHE A 509 -6.01 -16.38 -8.25
CA PHE A 509 -5.44 -15.16 -7.70
C PHE A 509 -3.92 -15.21 -7.93
N ASN A 510 -3.45 -14.52 -8.97
CA ASN A 510 -2.04 -14.57 -9.36
C ASN A 510 -1.20 -13.69 -8.39
N SER A 511 -0.13 -14.24 -7.83
CA SER A 511 0.79 -13.55 -6.91
C SER A 511 2.24 -13.78 -7.35
N THR A 512 3.18 -13.02 -6.78
CA THR A 512 4.62 -13.17 -7.06
C THR A 512 5.37 -13.48 -5.77
N ILE A 513 6.26 -14.48 -5.80
CA ILE A 513 7.15 -14.83 -4.68
C ILE A 513 8.31 -13.82 -4.64
N VAL A 514 8.53 -13.17 -3.50
CA VAL A 514 9.56 -12.12 -3.34
C VAL A 514 10.98 -12.69 -3.49
N GLU A 515 11.23 -13.89 -2.95
CA GLU A 515 12.56 -14.50 -2.90
C GLU A 515 13.04 -15.02 -4.25
N THR A 516 12.13 -15.46 -5.13
CA THR A 516 12.48 -16.11 -6.40
C THR A 516 12.02 -15.33 -7.63
N GLY A 517 11.12 -14.35 -7.49
CA GLY A 517 10.48 -13.64 -8.59
C GLY A 517 9.49 -14.49 -9.40
N GLN A 518 9.23 -15.73 -8.98
CA GLN A 518 8.33 -16.65 -9.68
C GLN A 518 6.86 -16.30 -9.45
N ARG A 519 6.01 -16.66 -10.41
CA ARG A 519 4.57 -16.61 -10.25
C ARG A 519 4.08 -17.74 -9.35
N LEU A 520 3.18 -17.37 -8.44
CA LEU A 520 2.40 -18.28 -7.61
C LEU A 520 0.93 -18.12 -7.99
N ALA A 521 0.35 -19.16 -8.59
CA ALA A 521 -1.09 -19.30 -8.73
C ALA A 521 -1.68 -19.67 -7.37
N ILE A 522 -2.64 -18.91 -6.89
CA ILE A 522 -3.47 -19.26 -5.73
C ILE A 522 -4.86 -19.55 -6.27
N SER A 523 -5.20 -20.82 -6.48
CA SER A 523 -6.40 -21.22 -7.21
C SER A 523 -7.45 -21.92 -6.33
N THR A 524 -8.72 -21.85 -6.72
CA THR A 524 -9.77 -22.73 -6.16
C THR A 524 -9.68 -24.14 -6.76
N VAL A 525 -9.17 -24.25 -7.98
CA VAL A 525 -8.96 -25.48 -8.76
C VAL A 525 -7.50 -25.52 -9.22
N PRO A 526 -6.63 -26.31 -8.55
CA PRO A 526 -5.21 -26.44 -8.87
C PRO A 526 -4.93 -26.81 -10.32
N ILE A 527 -3.97 -26.10 -10.94
CA ILE A 527 -3.38 -26.44 -12.25
C ILE A 527 -2.39 -27.58 -12.04
N ARG A 528 -2.46 -28.64 -12.87
CA ARG A 528 -1.61 -29.84 -12.73
C ARG A 528 -0.39 -29.85 -13.65
N HIS A 529 -0.47 -29.20 -14.80
CA HIS A 529 0.62 -29.15 -15.79
C HIS A 529 1.11 -27.69 -15.97
N ALA A 530 1.51 -27.06 -14.86
CA ALA A 530 2.09 -25.72 -14.86
C ALA A 530 3.34 -25.62 -15.76
N LEU A 531 3.59 -24.44 -16.34
CA LEU A 531 4.74 -24.21 -17.19
C LEU A 531 6.02 -23.99 -16.35
N ILE A 532 7.18 -23.99 -17.02
CA ILE A 532 8.47 -23.90 -16.34
C ILE A 532 8.61 -22.56 -15.62
N GLY A 533 8.78 -22.62 -14.29
CA GLY A 533 9.00 -21.46 -13.44
C GLY A 533 7.76 -21.02 -12.65
N GLU A 534 6.63 -21.68 -12.83
CA GLU A 534 5.37 -21.41 -12.13
C GLU A 534 5.19 -22.34 -10.92
N THR A 535 4.33 -21.92 -9.99
CA THR A 535 4.03 -22.65 -8.75
C THR A 535 2.55 -22.53 -8.41
N GLU A 536 1.95 -23.59 -7.86
CA GLU A 536 0.58 -23.59 -7.34
C GLU A 536 0.61 -23.65 -5.81
N PHE A 537 -0.14 -22.74 -5.18
CA PHE A 537 -0.19 -22.56 -3.73
C PHE A 537 -0.58 -23.85 -2.99
N THR A 538 -1.57 -24.57 -3.50
CA THR A 538 -2.08 -25.77 -2.85
C THR A 538 -1.00 -26.86 -2.80
N GLU A 539 -0.23 -27.02 -3.88
CA GLU A 539 0.84 -28.02 -3.95
C GLU A 539 2.06 -27.60 -3.14
N GLN A 540 2.49 -26.34 -3.28
CA GLN A 540 3.68 -25.82 -2.61
C GLN A 540 3.51 -25.78 -1.09
N TYR A 541 2.38 -25.28 -0.59
CA TYR A 541 2.16 -25.05 0.84
C TYR A 541 1.38 -26.16 1.56
N CYS A 542 0.70 -27.06 0.82
CA CYS A 542 -0.20 -28.10 1.34
C CYS A 542 -1.25 -27.54 2.33
N ALA A 543 -1.77 -26.35 2.04
CA ALA A 543 -2.56 -25.57 2.98
C ALA A 543 -3.84 -25.01 2.36
N GLU A 544 -4.78 -24.68 3.24
CA GLU A 544 -6.05 -24.04 2.96
C GLU A 544 -5.96 -22.53 3.25
N LEU A 545 -6.72 -21.74 2.51
CA LEU A 545 -6.66 -20.28 2.55
C LEU A 545 -8.06 -19.67 2.37
N ALA A 546 -8.34 -18.57 3.07
CA ALA A 546 -9.59 -17.85 2.89
C ALA A 546 -9.54 -17.03 1.59
N VAL A 547 -10.63 -16.99 0.83
CA VAL A 547 -10.63 -16.35 -0.50
C VAL A 547 -10.28 -14.86 -0.43
N SER A 548 -10.78 -14.15 0.58
CA SER A 548 -10.39 -12.75 0.87
C SER A 548 -8.89 -12.57 1.12
N THR A 549 -8.22 -13.59 1.67
CA THR A 549 -6.77 -13.61 1.91
C THR A 549 -6.01 -13.91 0.60
N ALA A 550 -6.54 -14.79 -0.26
CA ALA A 550 -6.01 -15.07 -1.59
C ALA A 550 -6.04 -13.82 -2.51
N ALA A 551 -7.20 -13.17 -2.61
CA ALA A 551 -7.37 -11.92 -3.35
C ALA A 551 -6.43 -10.81 -2.81
N ARG A 552 -6.24 -10.74 -1.48
CA ARG A 552 -5.32 -9.76 -0.88
C ARG A 552 -3.85 -10.10 -1.17
N LEU A 553 -3.45 -11.36 -1.25
CA LEU A 553 -2.09 -11.75 -1.68
C LEU A 553 -1.80 -11.31 -3.12
N SER A 554 -2.73 -11.60 -4.03
CA SER A 554 -2.68 -11.09 -5.42
C SER A 554 -2.63 -9.56 -5.52
N ALA A 555 -3.22 -8.84 -4.55
CA ALA A 555 -3.19 -7.38 -4.42
C ALA A 555 -2.18 -6.85 -3.37
N THR A 556 -1.11 -7.58 -3.07
CA THR A 556 -0.11 -7.16 -2.06
C THR A 556 0.93 -6.19 -2.64
N PHE A 557 0.54 -4.92 -2.84
CA PHE A 557 1.48 -3.84 -3.18
C PHE A 557 2.17 -3.31 -1.90
N PRO A 558 3.49 -3.48 -1.71
CA PRO A 558 4.18 -3.26 -0.42
C PRO A 558 4.00 -1.88 0.22
N PHE A 559 3.77 -0.84 -0.60
CA PHE A 559 3.51 0.52 -0.13
C PHE A 559 2.14 0.69 0.56
N VAL A 560 1.25 -0.29 0.46
CA VAL A 560 -0.18 -0.22 0.81
C VAL A 560 -0.57 -1.32 1.77
N THR A 561 -0.19 -2.54 1.41
CA THR A 561 -0.40 -3.79 2.14
C THR A 561 0.97 -4.37 2.50
N PRO A 562 1.09 -5.17 3.57
CA PRO A 562 2.37 -5.67 4.00
C PRO A 562 2.72 -6.96 3.23
N THR A 563 4.00 -7.12 2.90
CA THR A 563 4.53 -8.38 2.35
C THR A 563 4.49 -9.44 3.45
N GLY A 564 3.57 -10.40 3.33
CA GLY A 564 3.37 -11.43 4.36
C GLY A 564 3.82 -12.80 3.88
N ARG A 565 4.22 -13.64 4.83
CA ARG A 565 4.48 -15.07 4.65
C ARG A 565 3.44 -15.93 5.39
N PRO A 566 3.28 -17.24 5.08
CA PRO A 566 2.21 -18.03 5.67
C PRO A 566 2.52 -18.42 7.12
N ILE A 567 1.47 -18.48 7.96
CA ILE A 567 1.55 -19.07 9.30
C ILE A 567 0.43 -20.09 9.52
N MET A 568 0.82 -21.32 9.87
CA MET A 568 -0.09 -22.43 10.14
C MET A 568 -0.81 -22.23 11.48
N LEU A 569 -2.13 -22.40 11.49
CA LEU A 569 -2.97 -22.30 12.69
C LEU A 569 -3.63 -23.65 13.03
N ASN A 570 -3.56 -24.03 14.31
CA ASN A 570 -4.08 -25.32 14.80
C ASN A 570 -5.62 -25.34 14.86
N THR A 571 -6.25 -24.41 15.61
CA THR A 571 -7.67 -23.97 15.44
C THR A 571 -8.05 -22.84 16.41
N SER A 572 -9.10 -22.09 16.04
CA SER A 572 -9.92 -21.14 16.83
C SER A 572 -9.34 -19.86 17.49
N ILE A 573 -9.40 -18.77 16.72
CA ILE A 573 -9.88 -17.39 17.07
C ILE A 573 -9.58 -16.81 18.48
N SER A 574 -8.31 -16.71 18.91
CA SER A 574 -7.95 -15.69 19.94
C SER A 574 -6.52 -15.17 19.88
N ALA A 575 -5.54 -15.99 19.50
CA ALA A 575 -4.16 -15.56 19.31
C ALA A 575 -3.50 -16.31 18.14
N CYS A 576 -2.89 -15.58 17.20
CA CYS A 576 -1.93 -16.19 16.30
C CYS A 576 -0.68 -16.59 17.08
N ARG A 577 -0.46 -17.90 17.20
CA ARG A 577 0.78 -18.49 17.66
C ARG A 577 1.34 -19.33 16.52
N VAL A 578 2.65 -19.29 16.33
CA VAL A 578 3.34 -20.20 15.41
C VAL A 578 3.12 -21.63 15.92
N VAL A 579 2.63 -22.51 15.06
CA VAL A 579 2.48 -23.93 15.31
C VAL A 579 3.39 -24.67 14.34
N SER A 580 4.09 -25.69 14.84
CA SER A 580 4.90 -26.59 14.03
C SER A 580 4.07 -27.83 13.64
N PRO A 581 4.24 -28.37 12.43
CA PRO A 581 5.14 -27.91 11.37
C PRO A 581 4.64 -26.63 10.65
N PRO A 582 5.55 -25.85 10.01
CA PRO A 582 5.14 -24.86 9.02
C PRO A 582 4.38 -25.53 7.85
N PRO A 583 3.69 -24.76 6.98
CA PRO A 583 3.23 -25.30 5.70
C PRO A 583 4.40 -25.95 4.94
N CYS A 584 4.07 -26.90 4.07
CA CYS A 584 5.06 -27.56 3.23
C CYS A 584 5.77 -26.53 2.33
N GLY A 585 6.94 -26.90 1.79
CA GLY A 585 7.60 -26.25 0.64
C GLY A 585 8.02 -24.77 0.71
N GLY A 586 7.47 -23.94 1.61
CA GLY A 586 7.50 -22.48 1.46
C GLY A 586 7.26 -21.63 2.71
N GLY A 587 7.36 -22.18 3.92
CA GLY A 587 7.05 -21.47 5.18
C GLY A 587 7.79 -20.14 5.47
N ASP A 588 8.83 -19.81 4.69
CA ASP A 588 9.62 -18.58 4.81
C ASP A 588 9.44 -17.60 3.63
N GLN A 589 8.61 -17.92 2.62
CA GLN A 589 8.43 -17.09 1.41
C GLN A 589 7.41 -15.96 1.60
N HIS A 590 7.73 -14.76 1.11
CA HIS A 590 6.84 -13.61 1.13
C HIS A 590 6.15 -13.45 -0.22
N LEU A 591 4.87 -13.05 -0.18
CA LEU A 591 4.06 -12.87 -1.37
C LEU A 591 3.75 -11.39 -1.60
N VAL A 592 3.86 -10.97 -2.87
CA VAL A 592 3.50 -9.64 -3.37
C VAL A 592 2.53 -9.74 -4.54
N ASP A 593 2.05 -8.57 -4.97
CA ASP A 593 1.10 -8.37 -6.05
C ASP A 593 1.49 -9.16 -7.33
N GLY A 594 0.50 -9.80 -7.98
CA GLY A 594 0.72 -10.57 -9.21
C GLY A 594 1.30 -9.73 -10.35
N GLY A 595 1.01 -8.44 -10.37
CA GLY A 595 1.52 -7.48 -11.36
C GLY A 595 3.03 -7.24 -11.28
N TYR A 596 3.74 -7.78 -10.28
CA TYR A 596 5.21 -7.87 -10.33
C TYR A 596 5.69 -8.90 -11.36
N TYR A 597 4.99 -10.03 -11.50
CA TYR A 597 5.23 -11.02 -12.54
C TYR A 597 4.53 -10.63 -13.84
N GLU A 598 3.20 -10.50 -13.86
CA GLU A 598 2.38 -10.19 -15.05
C GLU A 598 1.05 -9.55 -14.62
N ASN A 599 0.56 -8.53 -15.35
CA ASN A 599 -0.55 -7.68 -14.90
C ASN A 599 -1.92 -7.94 -15.55
N SER A 600 -2.01 -8.63 -16.69
CA SER A 600 -3.29 -8.88 -17.39
C SER A 600 -4.09 -10.06 -16.82
N GLY A 601 -3.44 -11.00 -16.13
CA GLY A 601 -4.06 -12.25 -15.66
C GLY A 601 -4.22 -13.30 -16.77
N LEU A 602 -3.81 -12.96 -17.99
CA LEU A 602 -3.94 -13.79 -19.19
C LEU A 602 -3.09 -15.07 -19.09
N VAL A 603 -1.92 -14.99 -18.44
CA VAL A 603 -1.00 -16.12 -18.23
C VAL A 603 -1.68 -17.26 -17.46
N GLY A 604 -2.25 -16.96 -16.28
CA GLY A 604 -3.01 -17.95 -15.51
C GLY A 604 -4.32 -18.39 -16.16
N ALA A 605 -4.92 -17.55 -17.01
CA ALA A 605 -6.09 -17.96 -17.81
C ALA A 605 -5.70 -19.03 -18.84
N ILE A 606 -4.61 -18.79 -19.59
CA ILE A 606 -4.06 -19.69 -20.62
C ILE A 606 -3.64 -21.03 -20.02
N GLU A 607 -2.87 -21.03 -18.93
CA GLU A 607 -2.42 -22.29 -18.30
C GLU A 607 -3.58 -23.17 -17.87
N TRP A 608 -4.61 -22.60 -17.23
CA TRP A 608 -5.73 -23.38 -16.72
C TRP A 608 -6.55 -24.00 -17.85
N ILE A 609 -6.74 -23.30 -18.97
CA ILE A 609 -7.42 -23.87 -20.14
C ILE A 609 -6.50 -24.83 -20.91
N ASP A 610 -5.18 -24.61 -20.96
CA ASP A 610 -4.22 -25.56 -21.55
C ASP A 610 -4.17 -26.87 -20.76
N ASP A 611 -4.21 -26.78 -19.43
CA ASP A 611 -4.32 -27.91 -18.49
C ASP A 611 -5.63 -28.69 -18.75
N ALA A 612 -6.76 -27.98 -18.86
CA ALA A 612 -8.05 -28.57 -19.15
C ALA A 612 -8.09 -29.32 -20.49
N LEU A 613 -7.63 -28.67 -21.56
CA LEU A 613 -7.63 -29.24 -22.91
C LEU A 613 -6.60 -30.39 -23.03
N THR A 614 -5.46 -30.30 -22.34
CA THR A 614 -4.45 -31.38 -22.27
C THR A 614 -4.96 -32.61 -21.53
N ASP A 615 -5.76 -32.43 -20.48
CA ASP A 615 -6.39 -33.55 -19.78
C ASP A 615 -7.53 -34.15 -20.61
N LEU A 616 -8.37 -33.34 -21.26
CA LEU A 616 -9.49 -33.81 -22.09
C LEU A 616 -9.04 -34.58 -23.34
N THR A 617 -7.95 -34.16 -23.97
CA THR A 617 -7.39 -34.84 -25.17
C THR A 617 -6.55 -36.08 -24.85
N ASN A 618 -6.27 -36.36 -23.58
CA ASN A 618 -5.51 -37.54 -23.14
C ASN A 618 -6.47 -38.63 -22.61
N PRO A 619 -6.66 -39.76 -23.33
CA PRO A 619 -7.60 -40.81 -22.91
C PRO A 619 -7.33 -41.42 -21.53
N VAL A 620 -6.08 -41.35 -21.04
CA VAL A 620 -5.70 -41.84 -19.70
C VAL A 620 -6.17 -40.90 -18.60
N LYS A 621 -6.26 -39.59 -18.89
CA LYS A 621 -6.67 -38.56 -17.94
C LYS A 621 -8.14 -38.15 -18.06
N ASN A 622 -8.78 -38.50 -19.18
CA ASN A 622 -10.21 -38.35 -19.43
C ASN A 622 -10.96 -39.70 -19.39
N PRO A 623 -10.98 -40.43 -18.24
CA PRO A 623 -11.63 -41.74 -18.15
C PRO A 623 -13.16 -41.65 -18.29
N LYS A 624 -13.74 -40.47 -18.05
CA LYS A 624 -15.17 -40.17 -18.22
C LYS A 624 -15.56 -39.87 -19.68
N GLN A 625 -14.58 -39.84 -20.60
CA GLN A 625 -14.75 -39.60 -22.04
C GLN A 625 -15.52 -38.31 -22.35
N TYR A 626 -15.22 -37.23 -21.61
CA TYR A 626 -15.80 -35.92 -21.88
C TYR A 626 -15.41 -35.40 -23.27
N PRO A 627 -16.33 -34.74 -23.98
CA PRO A 627 -16.02 -34.06 -25.23
C PRO A 627 -15.04 -32.89 -25.02
N VAL A 628 -14.19 -32.65 -26.01
CA VAL A 628 -13.33 -31.47 -26.10
C VAL A 628 -14.17 -30.30 -26.65
N PRO A 629 -14.12 -29.08 -26.07
CA PRO A 629 -14.81 -27.92 -26.63
C PRO A 629 -14.27 -27.57 -28.03
N ARG A 630 -15.13 -27.10 -28.92
CA ARG A 630 -14.71 -26.60 -30.24
C ARG A 630 -14.32 -25.13 -30.21
N ASP A 631 -15.15 -24.30 -29.59
CA ASP A 631 -14.87 -22.88 -29.36
C ASP A 631 -14.67 -22.61 -27.86
N VAL A 632 -13.73 -21.73 -27.53
CA VAL A 632 -13.55 -21.16 -26.18
C VAL A 632 -13.42 -19.65 -26.31
N LEU A 633 -14.21 -18.92 -25.53
CA LEU A 633 -14.15 -17.46 -25.45
C LEU A 633 -13.23 -17.02 -24.31
N LEU A 634 -12.15 -16.32 -24.64
CA LEU A 634 -11.21 -15.73 -23.70
C LEU A 634 -11.46 -14.21 -23.59
N LEU A 635 -12.13 -13.80 -22.51
CA LEU A 635 -12.47 -12.40 -22.24
C LEU A 635 -11.39 -11.73 -21.39
N ALA A 636 -10.56 -10.88 -22.00
CA ALA A 636 -9.56 -10.09 -21.29
C ALA A 636 -10.12 -8.72 -20.91
N ILE A 637 -10.17 -8.43 -19.61
CA ILE A 637 -10.68 -7.17 -19.04
C ILE A 637 -9.51 -6.40 -18.44
N ASP A 638 -9.18 -5.24 -19.01
CA ASP A 638 -8.15 -4.33 -18.49
C ASP A 638 -8.78 -2.96 -18.20
N ALA A 639 -8.35 -2.30 -17.13
CA ALA A 639 -8.82 -0.96 -16.74
C ALA A 639 -7.84 0.17 -17.11
N PHE A 640 -6.63 -0.16 -17.59
CA PHE A 640 -5.50 0.76 -17.75
C PHE A 640 -4.62 0.52 -18.99
N GLU A 641 -4.99 -0.39 -19.92
CA GLU A 641 -4.20 -0.60 -21.14
C GLU A 641 -4.20 0.69 -22.00
N ARG A 642 -3.05 1.39 -22.05
CA ARG A 642 -2.89 2.59 -22.88
C ARG A 642 -2.92 2.20 -24.36
N PRO A 643 -3.68 2.89 -25.23
CA PRO A 643 -3.76 2.59 -26.67
C PRO A 643 -2.53 3.07 -27.46
N THR A 644 -1.33 2.97 -26.88
CA THR A 644 -0.03 3.34 -27.49
C THR A 644 0.76 2.09 -27.94
N ASP A 645 0.06 0.98 -28.17
CA ASP A 645 0.63 -0.30 -28.61
C ASP A 645 0.69 -0.36 -30.15
N PRO A 646 1.87 -0.42 -30.79
CA PRO A 646 1.99 -0.29 -32.26
C PRO A 646 1.37 -1.45 -33.08
N GLU A 647 0.97 -2.54 -32.43
CA GLU A 647 0.29 -3.68 -33.05
C GLU A 647 -1.23 -3.72 -32.75
N ASP A 648 -1.78 -2.73 -32.03
CA ASP A 648 -3.20 -2.67 -31.72
C ASP A 648 -4.02 -2.26 -32.97
N PRO A 649 -4.95 -3.11 -33.47
CA PRO A 649 -5.79 -2.76 -34.62
C PRO A 649 -6.72 -1.57 -34.37
N CYS A 650 -6.99 -1.19 -33.11
CA CYS A 650 -7.73 0.02 -32.75
C CYS A 650 -6.90 1.31 -32.88
N GLN A 651 -5.59 1.22 -33.17
CA GLN A 651 -4.82 2.41 -33.55
C GLN A 651 -5.17 2.85 -34.97
N LEU A 652 -5.73 4.06 -35.06
CA LEU A 652 -5.47 4.91 -36.22
C LEU A 652 -3.96 4.91 -36.46
N ARG A 653 -3.53 4.40 -37.62
CA ARG A 653 -2.17 4.61 -38.13
C ARG A 653 -1.96 6.11 -38.24
N GLN A 654 -1.40 6.72 -37.20
CA GLN A 654 -0.87 8.07 -37.30
C GLN A 654 0.25 8.00 -38.33
N THR A 655 -0.05 8.45 -39.55
CA THR A 655 0.96 8.99 -40.46
C THR A 655 1.71 10.02 -39.64
N ALA A 656 2.93 9.69 -39.21
CA ALA A 656 3.64 10.41 -38.16
C ALA A 656 3.61 11.92 -38.45
N PRO A 657 3.01 12.74 -37.58
CA PRO A 657 3.13 14.18 -37.70
C PRO A 657 4.61 14.51 -37.56
N ALA A 658 5.23 14.96 -38.65
CA ALA A 658 6.55 15.58 -38.58
C ALA A 658 6.38 16.89 -37.79
N ALA A 659 7.12 17.01 -36.67
CA ALA A 659 6.92 17.97 -35.58
C ALA A 659 5.63 17.69 -34.77
N GLU A 660 5.70 17.22 -33.53
CA GLU A 660 6.57 17.71 -32.46
C GLU A 660 7.66 16.72 -32.03
N SER A 661 8.86 17.24 -31.78
CA SER A 661 9.84 16.50 -30.98
C SER A 661 9.28 16.38 -29.56
N SER A 662 8.93 15.17 -29.13
CA SER A 662 8.76 14.93 -27.70
C SER A 662 10.00 15.45 -26.99
N GLU A 663 9.81 16.29 -25.96
CA GLU A 663 10.94 16.75 -25.16
C GLU A 663 11.59 15.53 -24.53
N VAL A 664 12.64 15.01 -25.18
CA VAL A 664 13.49 13.98 -24.61
C VAL A 664 14.01 14.57 -23.31
N ALA A 665 13.66 13.97 -22.19
CA ALA A 665 14.07 14.49 -20.91
C ALA A 665 15.60 14.39 -20.83
N HIS A 666 16.27 15.53 -20.64
CA HIS A 666 17.72 15.64 -20.66
C HIS A 666 18.26 16.11 -19.29
N GLY A 667 19.56 15.88 -19.06
CA GLY A 667 20.30 16.44 -17.93
C GLY A 667 20.46 15.51 -16.72
N VAL A 668 21.12 16.03 -15.68
CA VAL A 668 21.59 15.22 -14.53
C VAL A 668 20.45 14.54 -13.76
N ILE A 669 19.32 15.22 -13.58
CA ILE A 669 18.15 14.65 -12.90
C ILE A 669 17.59 13.47 -13.70
N TYR A 670 17.46 13.62 -15.03
CA TYR A 670 17.02 12.51 -15.88
C TYR A 670 18.03 11.37 -15.88
N ASN A 671 19.34 11.63 -15.97
CA ASN A 671 20.35 10.57 -15.92
C ASN A 671 20.38 9.80 -14.58
N LEU A 672 19.96 10.41 -13.48
CA LEU A 672 19.78 9.74 -12.18
C LEU A 672 18.48 8.91 -12.13
N ALA A 673 17.42 9.37 -12.80
CA ALA A 673 16.12 8.69 -12.85
C ALA A 673 16.01 7.64 -13.98
N SER A 674 16.83 7.73 -15.03
CA SER A 674 16.69 6.92 -16.25
C SER A 674 16.89 5.42 -16.04
N PRO A 675 17.74 4.92 -15.12
CA PRO A 675 17.77 3.48 -14.81
C PRO A 675 16.45 3.00 -14.21
N LEU A 676 15.82 3.80 -13.34
CA LEU A 676 14.53 3.46 -12.74
C LEU A 676 13.40 3.52 -13.78
N HIS A 677 13.38 4.55 -14.63
CA HIS A 677 12.44 4.61 -15.77
C HIS A 677 12.62 3.43 -16.72
N ALA A 678 13.87 3.04 -17.04
CA ALA A 678 14.14 1.89 -17.88
C ALA A 678 13.63 0.58 -17.25
N VAL A 679 13.91 0.33 -15.97
CA VAL A 679 13.41 -0.85 -15.25
C VAL A 679 11.87 -0.89 -15.22
N MET A 680 11.21 0.24 -14.93
CA MET A 680 9.75 0.33 -14.92
C MET A 680 9.13 0.13 -16.30
N ASN A 681 9.71 0.73 -17.33
CA ASN A 681 9.24 0.60 -18.71
C ASN A 681 9.45 -0.82 -19.25
N VAL A 682 10.63 -1.42 -19.04
CA VAL A 682 10.96 -2.80 -19.45
C VAL A 682 10.07 -3.82 -18.73
N ARG A 683 9.75 -3.60 -17.44
CA ARG A 683 8.74 -4.40 -16.75
C ARG A 683 7.40 -4.33 -17.48
N GLY A 684 6.85 -3.14 -17.68
CA GLY A 684 5.52 -2.97 -18.30
C GLY A 684 5.43 -3.50 -19.73
N THR A 685 6.43 -3.25 -20.57
CA THR A 685 6.44 -3.75 -21.97
C THR A 685 6.77 -5.23 -22.06
N GLY A 686 7.71 -5.72 -21.23
CA GLY A 686 8.09 -7.12 -21.17
C GLY A 686 6.93 -8.02 -20.75
N GLN A 687 6.18 -7.62 -19.71
CA GLN A 687 4.97 -8.32 -19.24
C GLN A 687 3.93 -8.50 -20.35
N ARG A 688 3.57 -7.41 -21.04
CA ARG A 688 2.60 -7.45 -22.14
C ARG A 688 3.10 -8.29 -23.32
N SER A 689 4.38 -8.15 -23.69
CA SER A 689 4.96 -8.92 -24.80
C SER A 689 4.98 -10.41 -24.48
N PHE A 690 5.31 -10.78 -23.24
CA PHE A 690 5.25 -12.17 -22.76
C PHE A 690 3.83 -12.74 -22.84
N ALA A 691 2.85 -12.10 -22.19
CA ALA A 691 1.47 -12.58 -22.13
C ALA A 691 0.84 -12.75 -23.53
N ARG A 692 1.08 -11.80 -24.45
CA ARG A 692 0.55 -11.86 -25.82
C ARG A 692 1.26 -12.90 -26.71
N ARG A 693 2.57 -13.10 -26.54
CA ARG A 693 3.30 -14.18 -27.24
C ARG A 693 2.79 -15.54 -26.77
N LEU A 694 2.57 -15.70 -25.46
CA LEU A 694 1.99 -16.91 -24.88
C LEU A 694 0.59 -17.17 -25.46
N LEU A 695 -0.27 -16.15 -25.56
CA LEU A 695 -1.59 -16.27 -26.19
C LEU A 695 -1.51 -16.72 -27.66
N ARG A 696 -0.67 -16.07 -28.49
CA ARG A 696 -0.50 -16.45 -29.90
C ARG A 696 0.02 -17.89 -30.05
N MET A 697 0.93 -18.34 -29.17
CA MET A 697 1.44 -19.71 -29.16
C MET A 697 0.37 -20.72 -28.71
N PHE A 698 -0.44 -20.38 -27.71
CA PHE A 698 -1.57 -21.17 -27.23
C PHE A 698 -2.63 -21.34 -28.32
N GLN A 699 -3.06 -20.24 -28.95
CA GLN A 699 -3.99 -20.23 -30.10
C GLN A 699 -3.47 -21.14 -31.23
N ALA A 700 -2.20 -21.00 -31.62
CA ALA A 700 -1.60 -21.82 -32.67
C ALA A 700 -1.53 -23.32 -32.31
N ARG A 701 -1.22 -23.65 -31.05
CA ARG A 701 -1.19 -25.05 -30.55
C ARG A 701 -2.56 -25.73 -30.65
N TRP A 702 -3.61 -25.04 -30.23
CA TRP A 702 -4.95 -25.62 -30.13
C TRP A 702 -5.74 -25.60 -31.44
N ALA A 703 -5.46 -24.63 -32.33
CA ALA A 703 -5.96 -24.66 -33.71
C ALA A 703 -5.54 -25.92 -34.47
N LEU A 704 -4.33 -26.45 -34.22
CA LEU A 704 -3.86 -27.74 -34.77
C LEU A 704 -4.65 -28.96 -34.27
N GLN A 705 -5.41 -28.82 -33.18
CA GLN A 705 -6.28 -29.85 -32.61
C GLN A 705 -7.78 -29.53 -32.81
N HIS A 706 -8.09 -28.62 -33.74
CA HIS A 706 -9.45 -28.16 -34.05
C HIS A 706 -10.20 -27.48 -32.89
N VAL A 707 -9.47 -26.91 -31.93
CA VAL A 707 -10.03 -26.07 -30.86
C VAL A 707 -9.72 -24.61 -31.17
N ASN A 708 -10.76 -23.81 -31.37
CA ASN A 708 -10.67 -22.39 -31.67
C ASN A 708 -10.76 -21.55 -30.39
N ILE A 709 -9.80 -20.65 -30.21
CA ILE A 709 -9.68 -19.80 -29.03
C ILE A 709 -9.91 -18.35 -29.46
N ARG A 710 -11.12 -17.83 -29.21
CA ARG A 710 -11.52 -16.46 -29.55
C ARG A 710 -11.14 -15.53 -28.39
N ASP A 711 -10.14 -14.66 -28.58
CA ASP A 711 -9.85 -13.61 -27.60
C ASP A 711 -10.63 -12.32 -27.88
N VAL A 712 -11.26 -11.77 -26.85
CA VAL A 712 -11.95 -10.48 -26.89
C VAL A 712 -11.43 -9.61 -25.76
N LYS A 713 -11.06 -8.38 -26.08
CA LYS A 713 -10.52 -7.41 -25.11
C LYS A 713 -11.53 -6.33 -24.79
N ILE A 714 -11.81 -6.14 -23.50
CA ILE A 714 -12.60 -5.02 -22.99
C ILE A 714 -11.66 -4.13 -22.17
N PHE A 715 -11.37 -2.96 -22.71
CA PHE A 715 -10.56 -1.93 -22.06
C PHE A 715 -11.43 -0.74 -21.62
N PHE A 716 -10.89 0.06 -20.71
CA PHE A 716 -11.50 1.32 -20.30
C PHE A 716 -11.11 2.45 -21.27
N GLU A 717 -12.07 3.07 -21.95
CA GLU A 717 -11.80 4.16 -22.91
C GLU A 717 -11.65 5.54 -22.24
N VAL A 718 -10.98 6.49 -22.94
CA VAL A 718 -10.40 7.72 -22.36
C VAL A 718 -10.28 8.92 -23.37
N GLU A 719 -10.93 10.10 -23.13
CA GLU A 719 -11.08 11.41 -23.90
C GLU A 719 -9.86 12.28 -23.81
N ASP A 720 -9.34 12.65 -24.96
CA ASP A 720 -8.39 13.73 -25.00
C ASP A 720 -9.00 15.04 -24.44
N PRO A 721 -8.50 15.59 -23.32
CA PRO A 721 -9.04 16.83 -22.77
C PRO A 721 -8.73 18.05 -23.63
N ALA A 722 -8.05 17.89 -24.77
CA ALA A 722 -7.83 18.94 -25.77
C ALA A 722 -9.14 19.55 -26.32
N ASN A 723 -10.25 18.80 -26.39
CA ASN A 723 -11.52 19.26 -26.99
C ASN A 723 -12.46 20.03 -26.03
N ARG A 724 -11.99 20.45 -24.85
CA ARG A 724 -12.89 20.89 -23.76
C ARG A 724 -13.54 22.26 -23.92
N GLU A 725 -13.10 23.09 -24.87
CA GLU A 725 -13.67 24.44 -25.06
C GLU A 725 -14.88 24.49 -26.04
N GLU A 726 -15.00 23.55 -26.99
CA GLU A 726 -16.06 23.62 -28.02
C GLU A 726 -17.45 23.20 -27.53
N HIS A 727 -17.55 22.29 -26.56
CA HIS A 727 -18.84 21.74 -26.12
C HIS A 727 -19.59 22.54 -25.04
N VAL A 728 -19.02 23.67 -24.57
CA VAL A 728 -19.71 24.56 -23.61
C VAL A 728 -20.47 25.70 -24.30
N GLN A 729 -20.23 25.97 -25.60
CA GLN A 729 -20.98 26.99 -26.37
C GLN A 729 -22.00 26.44 -27.37
N ALA A 730 -22.00 25.14 -27.69
CA ALA A 730 -22.92 24.51 -28.65
C ALA A 730 -24.41 24.42 -28.20
N GLY A 731 -24.84 25.24 -27.24
CA GLY A 731 -26.22 25.35 -26.77
C GLY A 731 -27.12 26.29 -27.58
N ARG A 732 -26.61 26.96 -28.63
CA ARG A 732 -27.38 27.88 -29.50
C ARG A 732 -26.92 27.83 -30.96
N GLN A 733 -27.85 27.43 -31.85
CA GLN A 733 -27.70 27.37 -33.32
C GLN A 733 -26.74 26.24 -33.77
N THR A 734 -26.94 25.50 -34.86
CA THR A 734 -27.85 25.67 -36.02
C THR A 734 -28.25 24.31 -36.62
N LYS A 735 -29.27 24.26 -37.48
CA LYS A 735 -29.57 23.09 -38.33
C LYS A 735 -28.54 22.93 -39.47
N ALA A 736 -28.37 21.68 -39.90
CA ALA A 736 -27.88 21.25 -41.22
C ALA A 736 -26.42 21.55 -41.59
N LEU A 737 -25.57 20.51 -41.49
CA LEU A 737 -24.61 20.15 -42.54
C LEU A 737 -24.20 18.68 -42.39
N ALA A 738 -24.13 17.97 -43.51
CA ALA A 738 -23.62 16.60 -43.56
C ALA A 738 -22.09 16.63 -43.74
N GLY A 739 -21.39 15.75 -43.03
CA GLY A 739 -19.93 15.67 -43.02
C GLY A 739 -19.44 15.14 -41.69
N LYS A 740 -19.37 13.81 -41.56
CA LYS A 740 -18.88 13.16 -40.34
C LYS A 740 -17.45 13.60 -40.04
N GLN A 741 -17.21 14.16 -38.86
CA GLN A 741 -15.90 14.13 -38.21
C GLN A 741 -15.88 12.98 -37.18
N PRO A 742 -14.72 12.35 -36.95
CA PRO A 742 -14.62 11.23 -36.01
C PRO A 742 -14.86 11.70 -34.58
N ALA A 743 -15.69 10.96 -33.84
CA ALA A 743 -15.97 11.24 -32.45
C ALA A 743 -14.72 11.05 -31.56
N SER A 744 -14.52 11.95 -30.60
CA SER A 744 -13.49 11.82 -29.58
C SER A 744 -13.78 10.60 -28.67
N ARG A 745 -12.72 9.88 -28.28
CA ARG A 745 -12.64 8.92 -27.13
C ARG A 745 -13.09 9.64 -25.82
N PHE A 746 -13.45 9.03 -24.65
CA PHE A 746 -14.05 9.68 -23.40
C PHE A 746 -13.43 9.35 -21.99
N TYR A 747 -13.02 10.30 -21.11
CA TYR A 747 -11.95 10.14 -20.06
C TYR A 747 -12.39 10.39 -18.61
N ILE A 748 -11.69 9.72 -17.70
CA ILE A 748 -11.60 10.10 -16.28
C ILE A 748 -10.18 10.50 -15.91
N GLY A 749 -9.87 11.75 -16.22
CA GLY A 749 -8.59 12.37 -15.92
C GLY A 749 -8.74 13.86 -16.15
N VAL A 750 -8.45 14.67 -15.14
CA VAL A 750 -8.26 16.13 -15.34
C VAL A 750 -6.82 16.39 -15.84
N ASP A 751 -6.29 15.43 -16.60
CA ASP A 751 -4.99 15.33 -17.27
C ASP A 751 -4.75 13.86 -17.64
N PRO A 752 -4.27 13.53 -18.86
CA PRO A 752 -3.93 12.17 -19.26
C PRO A 752 -2.65 11.62 -18.59
N GLY A 753 -1.98 12.43 -17.75
CA GLY A 753 -0.86 12.03 -16.89
C GLY A 753 -1.23 11.78 -15.42
N LYS A 754 -2.52 11.78 -15.04
CA LYS A 754 -2.95 11.73 -13.62
C LYS A 754 -3.82 10.51 -13.34
N GLU A 755 -3.16 9.36 -13.21
CA GLU A 755 -3.76 8.07 -12.82
C GLU A 755 -4.60 8.21 -11.53
N PRO A 756 -5.81 7.62 -11.47
CA PRO A 756 -6.68 7.71 -10.29
C PRO A 756 -6.20 6.87 -9.10
N LEU A 757 -6.85 7.10 -7.97
CA LEU A 757 -6.46 6.65 -6.63
C LEU A 757 -6.67 5.13 -6.46
N SER A 758 -5.59 4.38 -6.19
CA SER A 758 -5.57 2.91 -6.26
C SER A 758 -6.39 2.14 -5.20
N TRP A 759 -6.98 2.82 -4.22
CA TRP A 759 -7.72 2.20 -3.09
C TRP A 759 -8.94 3.00 -2.60
N HIS A 760 -9.28 4.11 -3.26
CA HIS A 760 -10.43 4.94 -2.95
C HIS A 760 -10.93 5.64 -4.22
N LEU A 761 -12.15 5.33 -4.66
CA LEU A 761 -12.79 6.06 -5.75
C LEU A 761 -13.59 7.24 -5.18
N ARG A 762 -13.38 8.42 -5.76
CA ARG A 762 -14.21 9.60 -5.49
C ARG A 762 -15.58 9.40 -6.14
N PRO A 763 -16.69 9.97 -5.62
CA PRO A 763 -18.02 9.77 -6.20
C PRO A 763 -18.12 10.11 -7.70
N SER A 764 -17.40 11.14 -8.17
CA SER A 764 -17.31 11.47 -9.61
C SER A 764 -16.64 10.38 -10.45
N GLU A 765 -15.68 9.65 -9.89
CA GLU A 765 -14.99 8.54 -10.58
C GLU A 765 -15.89 7.30 -10.61
N ILE A 766 -16.66 7.05 -9.54
CA ILE A 766 -17.68 5.99 -9.49
C ILE A 766 -18.80 6.25 -10.50
N ASP A 767 -19.29 7.49 -10.62
CA ASP A 767 -20.37 7.83 -11.54
C ASP A 767 -19.91 7.76 -13.01
N GLU A 768 -18.66 8.12 -13.30
CA GLU A 768 -18.12 8.02 -14.66
C GLU A 768 -17.76 6.58 -15.05
N LEU A 769 -17.29 5.74 -14.11
CA LEU A 769 -17.18 4.28 -14.30
C LEU A 769 -18.51 3.62 -14.71
N LYS A 770 -19.65 4.14 -14.26
CA LYS A 770 -20.98 3.69 -14.71
C LYS A 770 -21.32 4.19 -16.11
N LYS A 771 -20.99 5.45 -16.43
CA LYS A 771 -21.29 6.04 -17.76
C LYS A 771 -20.49 5.39 -18.89
N GLN A 772 -19.23 5.04 -18.65
CA GLN A 772 -18.35 4.45 -19.67
C GLN A 772 -18.93 3.16 -20.28
N TRP A 773 -19.67 2.36 -19.49
CA TRP A 773 -20.38 1.21 -20.04
C TRP A 773 -21.49 1.60 -21.04
N VAL A 774 -22.22 2.69 -20.78
CA VAL A 774 -23.24 3.23 -21.70
C VAL A 774 -22.59 3.74 -23.01
N GLY A 775 -21.29 4.03 -23.01
CA GLY A 775 -20.51 4.32 -24.22
C GLY A 775 -20.22 3.08 -25.07
N PHE A 776 -20.18 1.88 -24.48
CA PHE A 776 -19.95 0.60 -25.15
C PHE A 776 -21.14 0.14 -26.05
N ASP A 777 -22.19 0.95 -26.13
CA ASP A 777 -23.31 0.78 -27.05
C ASP A 777 -23.02 1.29 -28.47
N ALA A 778 -21.94 2.05 -28.68
CA ALA A 778 -21.51 2.53 -29.99
C ALA A 778 -20.29 1.76 -30.52
N ALA A 779 -20.44 1.11 -31.68
CA ALA A 779 -19.28 0.61 -32.43
C ALA A 779 -18.41 1.79 -32.87
N SER A 780 -17.20 1.88 -32.34
CA SER A 780 -16.18 2.84 -32.79
C SER A 780 -15.78 2.53 -34.23
N GLU A 781 -15.78 3.55 -35.11
CA GLU A 781 -15.44 3.39 -36.54
C GLU A 781 -14.01 2.85 -36.78
N ASN A 782 -13.18 2.75 -35.74
CA ASN A 782 -11.80 2.25 -35.79
C ASN A 782 -11.53 0.99 -34.94
N CYS A 783 -12.53 0.40 -34.25
CA CYS A 783 -12.32 -0.81 -33.44
C CYS A 783 -13.15 -2.02 -33.91
N PRO A 784 -12.72 -3.25 -33.63
CA PRO A 784 -13.55 -4.45 -33.82
C PRO A 784 -14.85 -4.34 -33.01
N ASP A 785 -15.94 -4.90 -33.54
CA ASP A 785 -17.17 -5.11 -32.78
C ASP A 785 -16.98 -6.23 -31.76
N ASN A 786 -16.37 -5.88 -30.62
CA ASN A 786 -16.11 -6.78 -29.51
C ASN A 786 -17.39 -7.41 -28.97
N TYR A 787 -18.53 -6.70 -29.02
CA TYR A 787 -19.81 -7.25 -28.58
C TYR A 787 -20.38 -8.23 -29.61
N GLY A 788 -20.33 -7.89 -30.90
CA GLY A 788 -20.68 -8.78 -32.00
C GLY A 788 -19.87 -10.09 -31.97
N ALA A 789 -18.56 -10.02 -31.72
CA ALA A 789 -17.71 -11.20 -31.59
C ALA A 789 -18.12 -12.13 -30.42
N ILE A 790 -18.53 -11.57 -29.27
CA ILE A 790 -19.07 -12.33 -28.14
C ILE A 790 -20.44 -12.94 -28.50
N LEU A 791 -21.32 -12.15 -29.11
CA LEU A 791 -22.66 -12.58 -29.50
C LEU A 791 -22.59 -13.70 -30.56
N ASP A 792 -21.65 -13.63 -31.50
CA ASP A 792 -21.44 -14.65 -32.54
C ASP A 792 -20.81 -15.93 -31.99
N PHE A 793 -20.02 -15.86 -30.90
CA PHE A 793 -19.62 -17.05 -30.15
C PHE A 793 -20.84 -17.76 -29.52
N PHE A 794 -21.71 -17.02 -28.82
CA PHE A 794 -22.92 -17.61 -28.23
C PHE A 794 -23.91 -18.14 -29.29
N LYS A 795 -24.03 -17.48 -30.45
CA LYS A 795 -24.81 -18.00 -31.60
C LYS A 795 -24.23 -19.30 -32.15
N ALA A 796 -22.92 -19.39 -32.32
CA ALA A 796 -22.26 -20.58 -32.85
C ALA A 796 -22.46 -21.77 -31.90
N GLU A 797 -22.14 -21.59 -30.61
CA GLU A 797 -22.36 -22.61 -29.58
C GLU A 797 -23.83 -23.04 -29.48
N SER A 798 -24.79 -22.10 -29.59
CA SER A 798 -26.22 -22.41 -29.56
C SER A 798 -26.76 -23.05 -30.85
N ALA A 799 -26.03 -23.00 -31.97
CA ALA A 799 -26.43 -23.61 -33.24
C ALA A 799 -25.87 -25.03 -33.43
N GLU A 800 -24.90 -25.43 -32.60
CA GLU A 800 -24.40 -26.81 -32.53
C GLU A 800 -25.17 -27.69 -31.52
N GLN A 801 -26.13 -27.12 -30.78
CA GLN A 801 -27.03 -27.77 -29.81
C GLN A 801 -28.36 -28.19 -30.44
#